data_AF-A0AAW0MEX1-F1
#
_entry.id   AF-A0AAW0MEX1-F1
#
_cell.length_a   1.000
_cell.length_b   1.000
_cell.length_c   1.000
_cell.angle_alpha   90.00
_cell.angle_beta   90.00
_cell.angle_gamma   90.00
#
_symmetry.space_group_name_H-M   'P 1'
#
loop_
_entity.id
_entity.type
_entity.pdbx_description
1 polymer ?
#
loop_
_entity_poly.entity_id
_entity_poly.type
_entity_poly.pdbx_seq_one_letter_code
_entity_poly.pdbx_strand_id
1 'polypeptide(L)'
;MNVAYSDSDLVKFLSSAVAVSKEHPVVISKFIQEAKEIDVDAVALDGVVLAIAVSEHVENAGVHSGDATLVTPPQDLNQKTIDRIKMIVHAIGQELQVTGPFNLQLIAKDDQLKVIECNVRVSRSFPFVSKTLGVDLVALATEAIMGEEVEPVGLMTGKGVVGVKVPQFSFSRLAGADVVLGVEMTSTGEVACFGENRYEAYLKAMLSTGFKIPQKNILLSIGSYKNKSELLPTVQALESLGYDLYASLGTADFYTEHGVKVTAVDWPFEEDEDSDIPARDKQPSIMDYLEENHFDLVINLSMRNSGGRRLSSFVTKGYRTRRMAVDYSVPLIIDIKCTKLFVQALHQIGRSPPVKTHVDSMTSQTLVRLPGLIDVHVHLREPGALHKEDFSSGTAAALAGGVTLVCAMPNTSPAVTDAGSLALVQKLAKSGCRCDYALYLGAASENASSLASIAHQAVGLKMYLNDTFSTLKMDNVSLWMEHFEKWPKSLPIVAHAERQTVAAILMVAQLYQRQVHICHVARKEEILLIRAAKQKGVQVTCEVSPHHLFLCEDDVVEIGPGRAQVRPALGTKEDQAALWDNMDIIDCFATDHAPHSVEEKSSSNPPPGFPGLETMLPLLLTAVSDGRLTLDDLIKRLYENPRRIFNLPAQENTYVEVDLEQEWEIPAAMQFTKSKWTPFKGMKVKGKVRRVVLRGEVAYIDGQVLVAPVTVKT
;
A
#
# COMPACT_ATOMS: atom_id res chain seq x y z
N MET A 1 -24.60 24.62 22.89
CA MET A 1 -25.78 23.76 23.12
C MET A 1 -25.69 23.19 24.53
N ASN A 2 -26.79 23.07 25.30
CA ASN A 2 -26.74 22.55 26.67
C ASN A 2 -27.91 21.58 26.94
N VAL A 3 -27.71 20.61 27.82
CA VAL A 3 -28.77 19.68 28.27
C VAL A 3 -29.23 20.11 29.66
N ALA A 4 -30.52 20.47 29.79
CA ALA A 4 -31.15 20.77 31.07
C ALA A 4 -31.74 19.48 31.69
N TYR A 5 -31.30 19.11 32.89
CA TYR A 5 -31.80 17.95 33.64
C TYR A 5 -32.74 18.33 34.78
N SER A 6 -32.84 19.62 35.09
CA SER A 6 -33.76 20.16 36.09
C SER A 6 -34.25 21.55 35.67
N ASP A 7 -35.34 22.01 36.27
CA ASP A 7 -35.88 23.36 36.06
C ASP A 7 -34.84 24.44 36.38
N SER A 8 -33.98 24.21 37.37
CA SER A 8 -32.90 25.14 37.73
C SER A 8 -31.84 25.27 36.63
N ASP A 9 -31.57 24.18 35.90
CA ASP A 9 -30.66 24.16 34.75
C ASP A 9 -31.22 25.02 33.63
N LEU A 10 -32.51 24.82 33.34
CA LEU A 10 -33.21 25.51 32.27
C LEU A 10 -33.21 27.02 32.49
N VAL A 11 -33.59 27.48 33.69
CA VAL A 11 -33.56 28.91 34.06
C VAL A 11 -32.17 29.50 33.88
N LYS A 12 -31.14 28.77 34.31
CA LYS A 12 -29.74 29.21 34.22
C LYS A 12 -29.25 29.30 32.77
N PHE A 13 -29.54 28.29 31.94
CA PHE A 13 -29.12 28.28 30.54
C PHE A 13 -29.85 29.34 29.72
N LEU A 14 -31.15 29.52 29.94
CA LEU A 14 -31.93 30.59 29.28
C LEU A 14 -31.41 31.97 29.67
N SER A 15 -31.12 32.20 30.95
CA SER A 15 -30.53 33.47 31.42
C SER A 15 -29.17 33.76 30.77
N SER A 16 -28.35 32.72 30.59
CA SER A 16 -27.04 32.83 29.93
C SER A 16 -27.19 33.07 28.42
N ALA A 17 -28.14 32.41 27.76
CA ALA A 17 -28.40 32.56 26.33
C ALA A 17 -28.93 33.96 25.99
N VAL A 18 -29.86 34.51 26.79
CA VAL A 18 -30.39 35.87 26.63
C VAL A 18 -29.31 36.94 26.83
N ALA A 19 -28.27 36.66 27.63
CA ALA A 19 -27.12 37.56 27.77
C ALA A 19 -26.23 37.60 26.52
N VAL A 20 -26.22 36.53 25.70
CA VAL A 20 -25.40 36.41 24.48
C VAL A 20 -26.14 36.91 23.24
N SER A 21 -27.45 36.69 23.13
CA SER A 21 -28.27 37.26 22.06
C SER A 21 -29.69 37.56 22.54
N LYS A 22 -30.03 38.86 22.58
CA LYS A 22 -31.38 39.32 22.98
C LYS A 22 -32.43 39.18 21.87
N GLU A 23 -32.00 39.07 20.61
CA GLU A 23 -32.87 39.12 19.43
C GLU A 23 -33.18 37.75 18.82
N HIS A 24 -32.60 36.66 19.34
CA HIS A 24 -32.78 35.32 18.78
C HIS A 24 -33.51 34.36 19.75
N PRO A 25 -34.55 33.63 19.27
CA PRO A 25 -35.26 32.65 20.08
C PRO A 25 -34.39 31.43 20.41
N VAL A 26 -34.57 30.87 21.60
CA VAL A 26 -33.89 29.63 22.03
C VAL A 26 -34.74 28.42 21.64
N VAL A 27 -34.16 27.49 20.88
CA VAL A 27 -34.80 26.22 20.52
C VAL A 27 -34.69 25.24 21.69
N ILE A 28 -35.82 24.64 22.07
CA ILE A 28 -35.90 23.61 23.11
C ILE A 28 -36.36 22.31 22.46
N SER A 29 -35.53 21.28 22.54
CA SER A 29 -35.82 19.95 22.00
C SER A 29 -35.77 18.91 23.11
N LYS A 30 -36.68 17.92 23.04
CA LYS A 30 -36.69 16.80 24.00
C LYS A 30 -35.44 15.95 23.81
N PHE A 31 -34.64 15.80 24.88
CA PHE A 31 -33.48 14.91 24.88
C PHE A 31 -33.93 13.44 24.97
N ILE A 32 -33.69 12.67 23.91
CA ILE A 32 -34.05 11.25 23.86
C ILE A 32 -32.87 10.43 24.36
N GLN A 33 -32.96 9.94 25.59
CA GLN A 33 -31.91 9.11 26.20
C GLN A 33 -31.84 7.74 25.54
N GLU A 34 -30.65 7.14 25.49
CA GLU A 34 -30.41 5.76 25.01
C GLU A 34 -30.93 5.51 23.60
N ALA A 35 -30.84 6.53 22.76
CA ALA A 35 -31.12 6.40 21.34
C ALA A 35 -29.81 6.28 20.56
N LYS A 36 -29.87 5.61 19.42
CA LYS A 36 -28.77 5.56 18.48
C LYS A 36 -28.84 6.79 17.57
N GLU A 37 -27.69 7.35 17.24
CA GLU A 37 -27.57 8.42 16.25
C GLU A 37 -27.01 7.84 14.95
N ILE A 38 -27.53 8.33 13.83
CA ILE A 38 -27.22 7.85 12.48
C ILE A 38 -26.92 9.08 11.64
N ASP A 39 -25.78 9.04 10.96
CA ASP A 39 -25.33 10.09 10.06
C ASP A 39 -25.56 9.64 8.61
N VAL A 40 -26.18 10.49 7.79
CA VAL A 40 -26.54 10.17 6.41
C VAL A 40 -26.05 11.27 5.48
N ASP A 41 -25.06 10.94 4.67
CA ASP A 41 -24.51 11.82 3.64
C ASP A 41 -25.14 11.49 2.29
N ALA A 42 -25.61 12.52 1.57
CA ALA A 42 -26.30 12.33 0.30
C ALA A 42 -25.97 13.43 -0.72
N VAL A 43 -26.17 13.10 -1.99
CA VAL A 43 -26.05 14.04 -3.12
C VAL A 43 -27.35 13.98 -3.91
N ALA A 44 -27.88 15.13 -4.32
CA ALA A 44 -29.09 15.23 -5.13
C ALA A 44 -28.92 16.21 -6.30
N LEU A 45 -29.78 16.08 -7.30
CA LEU A 45 -29.91 17.00 -8.44
C LEU A 45 -31.40 17.29 -8.62
N ASP A 46 -31.79 18.56 -8.52
CA ASP A 46 -33.18 19.03 -8.63
C ASP A 46 -34.14 18.24 -7.70
N GLY A 47 -33.66 17.95 -6.48
CA GLY A 47 -34.38 17.19 -5.48
C GLY A 47 -34.42 15.67 -5.70
N VAL A 48 -33.85 15.15 -6.80
CA VAL A 48 -33.67 13.72 -7.04
C VAL A 48 -32.35 13.26 -6.42
N VAL A 49 -32.42 12.36 -5.43
CA VAL A 49 -31.23 11.86 -4.73
C VAL A 49 -30.46 10.90 -5.62
N LEU A 50 -29.18 11.23 -5.87
CA LEU A 50 -28.23 10.49 -6.69
C LEU A 50 -27.45 9.45 -5.88
N ALA A 51 -27.06 9.77 -4.64
CA ALA A 51 -26.24 8.88 -3.80
C ALA A 51 -26.62 9.02 -2.32
N ILE A 52 -26.53 7.91 -1.57
CA ILE A 52 -26.77 7.85 -0.12
C ILE A 52 -25.68 7.00 0.56
N ALA A 53 -24.96 7.60 1.50
CA ALA A 53 -24.06 6.94 2.45
C ALA A 53 -24.70 6.97 3.84
N VAL A 54 -24.79 5.82 4.49
CA VAL A 54 -25.28 5.72 5.87
C VAL A 54 -24.11 5.33 6.77
N SER A 55 -23.98 6.02 7.90
CA SER A 55 -23.00 5.74 8.95
C SER A 55 -23.72 5.65 10.29
N GLU A 56 -23.30 4.72 11.13
CA GLU A 56 -23.84 4.61 12.49
C GLU A 56 -22.84 5.11 13.53
N HIS A 57 -23.35 5.79 14.55
CA HIS A 57 -22.53 6.16 15.70
C HIS A 57 -22.36 4.95 16.63
N VAL A 58 -21.20 4.84 17.26
CA VAL A 58 -20.97 3.88 18.36
C VAL A 58 -21.59 4.41 19.65
N GLU A 59 -21.35 5.67 19.97
CA GLU A 59 -21.89 6.36 21.13
C GLU A 59 -23.41 6.57 20.99
N ASN A 60 -24.10 6.69 22.14
CA ASN A 60 -25.51 7.06 22.13
C ASN A 60 -25.69 8.55 21.77
N ALA A 61 -26.86 8.89 21.24
CA ALA A 61 -27.25 10.27 20.94
C ALA A 61 -27.08 11.19 22.15
N GLY A 62 -26.51 12.37 21.91
CA GLY A 62 -26.14 13.34 22.94
C GLY A 62 -24.63 13.43 23.21
N VAL A 63 -23.83 12.62 22.52
CA VAL A 63 -22.45 12.96 22.14
C VAL A 63 -22.53 13.65 20.78
N HIS A 64 -21.91 14.82 20.65
CA HIS A 64 -21.90 15.57 19.39
C HIS A 64 -21.29 14.71 18.26
N SER A 65 -21.89 14.68 17.07
CA SER A 65 -21.45 13.86 15.92
C SER A 65 -19.96 14.00 15.56
N GLY A 66 -19.41 15.20 15.72
CA GLY A 66 -17.96 15.45 15.64
C GLY A 66 -17.06 14.65 16.56
N ASP A 67 -17.51 14.41 17.79
CA ASP A 67 -16.81 13.66 18.83
C ASP A 67 -17.24 12.19 18.85
N ALA A 68 -18.13 11.77 17.96
CA ALA A 68 -18.61 10.41 17.86
C ALA A 68 -17.70 9.56 16.95
N THR A 69 -17.62 8.29 17.29
CA THR A 69 -17.02 7.25 16.47
C THR A 69 -18.04 6.79 15.43
N LEU A 70 -17.68 6.83 14.14
CA LEU A 70 -18.55 6.41 13.04
C LEU A 70 -18.13 5.06 12.48
N VAL A 71 -19.10 4.23 12.12
CA VAL A 71 -18.91 2.96 11.40
C VAL A 71 -19.66 3.00 10.07
N THR A 72 -18.96 2.70 8.97
CA THR A 72 -19.48 2.73 7.60
C THR A 72 -18.99 1.51 6.83
N PRO A 73 -19.86 0.76 6.11
CA PRO A 73 -21.32 0.80 6.18
C PRO A 73 -21.83 0.40 7.59
N PRO A 74 -23.09 0.70 7.94
CA PRO A 74 -23.62 0.42 9.27
C PRO A 74 -23.69 -1.10 9.52
N GLN A 75 -23.35 -1.54 10.74
CA GLN A 75 -23.27 -2.96 11.11
C GLN A 75 -24.40 -3.41 12.04
N ASP A 76 -25.02 -2.49 12.80
CA ASP A 76 -26.10 -2.82 13.75
C ASP A 76 -27.46 -2.22 13.34
N LEU A 77 -27.66 -1.83 12.08
CA LEU A 77 -28.95 -1.34 11.57
C LEU A 77 -29.71 -2.45 10.83
N ASN A 78 -31.00 -2.61 11.15
CA ASN A 78 -31.85 -3.55 10.45
C ASN A 78 -32.37 -2.96 9.11
N GLN A 79 -32.79 -3.84 8.18
CA GLN A 79 -33.23 -3.43 6.84
C GLN A 79 -34.41 -2.46 6.87
N LYS A 80 -35.37 -2.67 7.78
CA LYS A 80 -36.55 -1.80 7.94
C LYS A 80 -36.14 -0.36 8.32
N THR A 81 -35.14 -0.21 9.17
CA THR A 81 -34.56 1.09 9.52
C THR A 81 -33.88 1.73 8.31
N ILE A 82 -33.07 0.97 7.56
CA ILE A 82 -32.40 1.45 6.34
C ILE A 82 -33.40 1.93 5.29
N ASP A 83 -34.47 1.18 5.04
CA ASP A 83 -35.49 1.56 4.06
C ASP A 83 -36.23 2.84 4.48
N ARG A 84 -36.47 2.99 5.79
CA ARG A 84 -37.08 4.22 6.33
C ARG A 84 -36.15 5.42 6.29
N ILE A 85 -34.84 5.22 6.45
CA ILE A 85 -33.83 6.26 6.23
C ILE A 85 -33.89 6.74 4.77
N LYS A 86 -33.89 5.83 3.80
CA LYS A 86 -34.01 6.19 2.37
C LYS A 86 -35.25 7.04 2.11
N MET A 87 -36.41 6.62 2.59
CA MET A 87 -37.65 7.37 2.43
C MET A 87 -37.53 8.81 2.97
N ILE A 88 -36.92 8.97 4.14
CA ILE A 88 -36.70 10.30 4.75
C ILE A 88 -35.74 11.13 3.89
N VAL A 89 -34.62 10.56 3.43
CA VAL A 89 -33.62 11.23 2.60
C VAL A 89 -34.23 11.73 1.29
N HIS A 90 -34.99 10.86 0.60
CA HIS A 90 -35.68 11.22 -0.64
C HIS A 90 -36.74 12.30 -0.42
N ALA A 91 -37.56 12.18 0.64
CA ALA A 91 -38.59 13.18 0.94
C ALA A 91 -37.99 14.55 1.24
N ILE A 92 -36.90 14.61 2.02
CA ILE A 92 -36.24 15.88 2.35
C ILE A 92 -35.51 16.46 1.13
N GLY A 93 -34.79 15.63 0.37
CA GLY A 93 -34.11 16.07 -0.85
C GLY A 93 -35.09 16.69 -1.84
N GLN A 94 -36.26 16.07 -2.03
CA GLN A 94 -37.32 16.57 -2.90
C GLN A 94 -37.95 17.86 -2.35
N GLU A 95 -38.32 17.90 -1.07
CA GLU A 95 -38.98 19.07 -0.47
C GLU A 95 -38.09 20.32 -0.50
N LEU A 96 -36.79 20.14 -0.26
CA LEU A 96 -35.81 21.24 -0.27
C LEU A 96 -35.25 21.54 -1.67
N GLN A 97 -35.63 20.78 -2.70
CA GLN A 97 -35.12 20.91 -4.07
C GLN A 97 -33.59 20.95 -4.11
N VAL A 98 -32.93 20.01 -3.43
CA VAL A 98 -31.47 20.01 -3.28
C VAL A 98 -30.79 19.72 -4.61
N THR A 99 -29.83 20.57 -4.97
CA THR A 99 -28.82 20.33 -6.01
C THR A 99 -27.43 20.44 -5.40
N GLY A 100 -26.70 19.33 -5.36
CA GLY A 100 -25.42 19.19 -4.66
C GLY A 100 -25.51 18.33 -3.38
N PRO A 101 -24.57 18.52 -2.44
CA PRO A 101 -24.43 17.68 -1.26
C PRO A 101 -25.32 18.15 -0.11
N PHE A 102 -25.87 17.19 0.64
CA PHE A 102 -26.57 17.45 1.90
C PHE A 102 -26.37 16.30 2.89
N ASN A 103 -26.67 16.57 4.14
CA ASN A 103 -26.43 15.68 5.26
C ASN A 103 -27.62 15.68 6.22
N LEU A 104 -27.99 14.51 6.73
CA LEU A 104 -29.06 14.32 7.71
C LEU A 104 -28.53 13.60 8.93
N GLN A 105 -28.87 14.12 10.10
CA GLN A 105 -28.66 13.43 11.37
C GLN A 105 -30.00 12.90 11.87
N LEU A 106 -30.04 11.60 12.14
CA LEU A 106 -31.25 10.90 12.56
C LEU A 106 -31.05 10.25 13.92
N ILE A 107 -32.13 10.21 14.70
CA ILE A 107 -32.18 9.50 15.97
C ILE A 107 -33.09 8.28 15.85
N ALA A 108 -32.59 7.12 16.26
CA ALA A 108 -33.28 5.83 16.20
C ALA A 108 -33.48 5.27 17.61
N LYS A 109 -34.74 5.02 17.98
CA LYS A 109 -35.10 4.37 19.24
C LYS A 109 -36.43 3.64 19.11
N ASP A 110 -36.50 2.40 19.61
CA ASP A 110 -37.72 1.57 19.63
C ASP A 110 -38.42 1.51 18.24
N ASP A 111 -37.67 1.23 17.18
CA ASP A 111 -38.11 1.24 15.77
C ASP A 111 -38.67 2.58 15.23
N GLN A 112 -38.54 3.67 15.99
CA GLN A 112 -38.88 5.02 15.57
C GLN A 112 -37.63 5.78 15.11
N LEU A 113 -37.75 6.42 13.95
CA LEU A 113 -36.75 7.35 13.43
C LEU A 113 -37.29 8.77 13.50
N LYS A 114 -36.46 9.71 13.96
CA LYS A 114 -36.73 11.14 13.91
C LYS A 114 -35.54 11.88 13.33
N VAL A 115 -35.81 12.96 12.61
CA VAL A 115 -34.78 13.86 12.08
C VAL A 115 -34.35 14.79 13.21
N ILE A 116 -33.04 14.92 13.42
CA ILE A 116 -32.44 15.90 14.31
C ILE A 116 -32.25 17.21 13.55
N GLU A 117 -31.50 17.15 12.45
CA GLU A 117 -31.20 18.29 11.59
C GLU A 117 -30.91 17.87 10.15
N CYS A 118 -30.98 18.85 9.24
CA CYS A 118 -30.58 18.73 7.85
C CYS A 118 -29.61 19.86 7.51
N ASN A 119 -28.41 19.50 7.04
CA ASN A 119 -27.41 20.43 6.57
C ASN A 119 -27.34 20.35 5.04
N VAL A 120 -27.81 21.38 4.33
CA VAL A 120 -27.75 21.45 2.85
C VAL A 120 -26.36 21.90 2.38
N ARG A 121 -25.35 21.08 2.71
CA ARG A 121 -23.94 21.27 2.37
C ARG A 121 -23.17 19.97 2.60
N VAL A 122 -21.89 19.95 2.20
CA VAL A 122 -20.92 18.93 2.62
C VAL A 122 -20.84 18.87 4.15
N SER A 123 -20.90 17.64 4.67
CA SER A 123 -20.59 17.34 6.08
C SER A 123 -19.12 16.97 6.24
N ARG A 124 -18.67 16.87 7.50
CA ARG A 124 -17.29 16.45 7.80
C ARG A 124 -17.02 14.99 7.50
N SER A 125 -18.05 14.15 7.40
CA SER A 125 -17.91 12.71 7.13
C SER A 125 -17.79 12.38 5.64
N PHE A 126 -18.10 13.33 4.73
CA PHE A 126 -17.99 13.12 3.27
C PHE A 126 -16.66 12.49 2.83
N PRO A 127 -15.48 12.99 3.26
CA PRO A 127 -14.19 12.38 2.88
C PRO A 127 -14.05 10.94 3.38
N PHE A 128 -14.53 10.67 4.59
CA PHE A 128 -14.47 9.33 5.20
C PHE A 128 -15.38 8.34 4.48
N VAL A 129 -16.65 8.70 4.25
CA VAL A 129 -17.61 7.81 3.58
C VAL A 129 -17.23 7.60 2.11
N SER A 130 -16.71 8.63 1.43
CA SER A 130 -16.28 8.52 0.03
C SER A 130 -15.15 7.51 -0.14
N LYS A 131 -14.13 7.59 0.73
CA LYS A 131 -13.00 6.64 0.73
C LYS A 131 -13.46 5.23 1.11
N THR A 132 -14.32 5.11 2.12
CA THR A 132 -14.78 3.81 2.61
C THR A 132 -15.64 3.07 1.58
N LEU A 133 -16.52 3.78 0.88
CA LEU A 133 -17.48 3.19 -0.06
C LEU A 133 -16.96 3.17 -1.50
N GLY A 134 -15.85 3.87 -1.78
CA GLY A 134 -15.19 3.89 -3.08
C GLY A 134 -15.91 4.75 -4.13
N VAL A 135 -16.58 5.82 -3.70
CA VAL A 135 -17.31 6.77 -4.55
C VAL A 135 -16.93 8.18 -4.09
N ASP A 136 -16.41 9.01 -4.99
CA ASP A 136 -16.11 10.41 -4.66
C ASP A 136 -17.39 11.25 -4.68
N LEU A 137 -18.01 11.41 -3.50
CA LEU A 137 -19.23 12.18 -3.36
C LEU A 137 -19.03 13.67 -3.63
N VAL A 138 -17.81 14.20 -3.47
CA VAL A 138 -17.53 15.61 -3.74
C VAL A 138 -17.45 15.85 -5.24
N ALA A 139 -16.80 14.94 -5.98
CA ALA A 139 -16.81 14.96 -7.45
C ALA A 139 -18.25 14.86 -7.98
N LEU A 140 -19.00 13.85 -7.52
CA LEU A 140 -20.41 13.65 -7.89
C LEU A 140 -21.28 14.88 -7.62
N ALA A 141 -21.12 15.48 -6.43
CA ALA A 141 -21.85 16.69 -6.07
C ALA A 141 -21.44 17.90 -6.92
N THR A 142 -20.17 18.01 -7.29
CA THR A 142 -19.65 19.09 -8.14
C THR A 142 -20.21 18.96 -9.55
N GLU A 143 -20.17 17.77 -10.15
CA GLU A 143 -20.77 17.49 -11.46
C GLU A 143 -22.27 17.85 -11.48
N ALA A 144 -23.01 17.43 -10.44
CA ALA A 144 -24.41 17.78 -10.29
C ALA A 144 -24.65 19.31 -10.20
N ILE A 145 -23.81 20.04 -9.45
CA ILE A 145 -23.90 21.51 -9.35
C ILE A 145 -23.58 22.18 -10.70
N MET A 146 -22.66 21.61 -11.47
CA MET A 146 -22.25 22.13 -12.78
C MET A 146 -23.25 21.80 -13.90
N GLY A 147 -24.25 20.95 -13.63
CA GLY A 147 -25.24 20.54 -14.62
C GLY A 147 -24.73 19.50 -15.62
N GLU A 148 -23.66 18.78 -15.27
CA GLU A 148 -23.17 17.64 -16.06
C GLU A 148 -24.14 16.45 -15.96
N GLU A 149 -24.08 15.55 -16.94
CA GLU A 149 -24.85 14.31 -16.89
C GLU A 149 -24.19 13.32 -15.94
N VAL A 150 -24.90 12.94 -14.86
CA VAL A 150 -24.36 12.12 -13.77
C VAL A 150 -25.20 10.85 -13.59
N GLU A 151 -24.55 9.69 -13.54
CA GLU A 151 -25.24 8.44 -13.25
C GLU A 151 -25.57 8.31 -11.74
N PRO A 152 -26.83 7.99 -11.36
CA PRO A 152 -27.19 7.76 -9.97
C PRO A 152 -26.50 6.52 -9.40
N VAL A 153 -25.87 6.69 -8.24
CA VAL A 153 -25.20 5.61 -7.49
C VAL A 153 -26.18 4.86 -6.57
N GLY A 154 -27.19 5.55 -6.04
CA GLY A 154 -28.16 5.00 -5.09
C GLY A 154 -27.59 4.79 -3.68
N LEU A 155 -28.11 3.78 -2.95
CA LEU A 155 -27.57 3.42 -1.63
C LEU A 155 -26.23 2.71 -1.78
N MET A 156 -25.19 3.32 -1.25
CA MET A 156 -23.85 2.73 -1.23
C MET A 156 -23.72 1.71 -0.10
N THR A 157 -23.36 0.48 -0.45
CA THR A 157 -23.15 -0.64 0.49
C THR A 157 -21.68 -1.01 0.67
N GLY A 158 -20.78 -0.45 -0.15
CA GLY A 158 -19.32 -0.63 -0.06
C GLY A 158 -18.80 -1.86 -0.82
N LYS A 159 -17.48 -2.06 -0.82
CA LYS A 159 -16.76 -3.13 -1.54
C LYS A 159 -16.24 -4.24 -0.60
N GLY A 160 -17.01 -4.60 0.42
CA GLY A 160 -16.61 -5.63 1.40
C GLY A 160 -15.57 -5.17 2.44
N VAL A 161 -15.37 -3.85 2.58
CA VAL A 161 -14.51 -3.22 3.59
C VAL A 161 -15.38 -2.41 4.55
N VAL A 162 -15.01 -2.41 5.84
CA VAL A 162 -15.61 -1.56 6.87
C VAL A 162 -14.61 -0.47 7.27
N GLY A 163 -15.06 0.78 7.20
CA GLY A 163 -14.35 1.94 7.71
C GLY A 163 -14.84 2.30 9.11
N VAL A 164 -13.91 2.68 9.98
CA VAL A 164 -14.21 3.24 11.31
C VAL A 164 -13.45 4.55 11.49
N LYS A 165 -14.19 5.62 11.77
CA LYS A 165 -13.65 6.95 12.07
C LYS A 165 -13.73 7.21 13.57
N VAL A 166 -12.60 7.51 14.19
CA VAL A 166 -12.46 7.84 15.61
C VAL A 166 -12.04 9.31 15.76
N PRO A 167 -12.62 10.07 16.71
CA PRO A 167 -12.23 11.45 16.98
C PRO A 167 -10.81 11.56 17.59
N GLN A 168 -10.07 12.59 17.18
CA GLN A 168 -8.80 12.98 17.81
C GLN A 168 -9.02 14.14 18.78
N PHE A 169 -8.55 13.98 20.02
CA PHE A 169 -8.64 15.01 21.05
C PHE A 169 -7.26 15.60 21.39
N SER A 170 -7.26 16.85 21.86
CA SER A 170 -6.06 17.58 22.28
C SER A 170 -6.04 17.91 23.79
N PHE A 171 -6.68 17.08 24.62
CA PHE A 171 -6.80 17.32 26.07
C PHE A 171 -5.45 17.42 26.80
N SER A 172 -4.38 16.83 26.28
CA SER A 172 -3.02 16.95 26.83
C SER A 172 -2.44 18.37 26.69
N ARG A 173 -2.96 19.17 25.74
CA ARG A 173 -2.55 20.58 25.54
C ARG A 173 -3.44 21.58 26.27
N LEU A 174 -4.58 21.13 26.79
CA LEU A 174 -5.60 21.98 27.42
C LEU A 174 -5.61 21.73 28.93
N ALA A 175 -4.70 22.38 29.65
CA ALA A 175 -4.60 22.28 31.10
C ALA A 175 -5.92 22.69 31.78
N GLY A 176 -6.38 21.90 32.74
CA GLY A 176 -7.62 22.14 33.48
C GLY A 176 -8.92 21.80 32.73
N ALA A 177 -8.86 21.44 31.44
CA ALA A 177 -10.04 20.98 30.71
C ALA A 177 -10.51 19.61 31.22
N ASP A 178 -11.82 19.48 31.48
CA ASP A 178 -12.43 18.18 31.77
C ASP A 178 -12.52 17.34 30.50
N VAL A 179 -12.17 16.07 30.62
CA VAL A 179 -12.20 15.08 29.55
C VAL A 179 -13.58 14.42 29.58
N VAL A 180 -14.59 15.10 29.02
CA VAL A 180 -15.98 14.62 28.97
C VAL A 180 -16.58 14.86 27.60
N LEU A 181 -17.41 13.90 27.15
CA LEU A 181 -18.21 14.05 25.95
C LEU A 181 -19.56 14.68 26.29
N GLY A 182 -20.07 15.52 25.38
CA GLY A 182 -21.35 16.19 25.53
C GLY A 182 -21.95 16.61 24.19
N VAL A 183 -22.94 17.50 24.25
CA VAL A 183 -23.65 18.04 23.07
C VAL A 183 -22.87 19.13 22.33
N GLU A 184 -21.70 19.53 22.85
CA GLU A 184 -20.77 20.42 22.17
C GLU A 184 -19.53 19.63 21.76
N MET A 185 -19.02 19.93 20.56
CA MET A 185 -17.82 19.31 20.02
C MET A 185 -16.57 19.79 20.76
N THR A 186 -15.68 18.86 21.10
CA THR A 186 -14.40 19.12 21.76
C THR A 186 -13.20 18.51 21.03
N SER A 187 -13.43 17.59 20.09
CA SER A 187 -12.39 17.02 19.24
C SER A 187 -11.77 18.07 18.31
N THR A 188 -10.50 17.84 17.96
CA THR A 188 -9.69 18.74 17.12
C THR A 188 -9.35 18.14 15.76
N GLY A 189 -9.65 16.86 15.56
CA GLY A 189 -9.37 16.14 14.32
C GLY A 189 -10.03 14.77 14.34
N GLU A 190 -9.65 13.93 13.39
CA GLU A 190 -10.17 12.57 13.23
C GLU A 190 -9.14 11.66 12.58
N VAL A 191 -9.33 10.37 12.83
CA VAL A 191 -8.55 9.30 12.23
C VAL A 191 -9.53 8.28 11.69
N ALA A 192 -9.31 7.80 10.48
CA ALA A 192 -10.11 6.73 9.87
C ALA A 192 -9.21 5.57 9.46
N CYS A 193 -9.64 4.36 9.78
CA CYS A 193 -8.98 3.13 9.35
C CYS A 193 -9.99 2.14 8.78
N PHE A 194 -9.46 1.16 8.06
CA PHE A 194 -10.23 0.14 7.35
C PHE A 194 -9.98 -1.24 7.95
N GLY A 195 -10.91 -2.16 7.71
CA GLY A 195 -10.79 -3.55 8.15
C GLY A 195 -11.81 -4.43 7.42
N GLU A 196 -11.60 -5.74 7.49
CA GLU A 196 -12.60 -6.71 6.99
C GLU A 196 -13.88 -6.69 7.85
N ASN A 197 -13.76 -6.21 9.09
CA ASN A 197 -14.87 -5.99 10.01
C ASN A 197 -14.60 -4.75 10.88
N ARG A 198 -15.64 -4.27 11.56
CA ARG A 198 -15.56 -3.07 12.41
C ARG A 198 -14.57 -3.19 13.56
N TYR A 199 -14.31 -4.39 14.07
CA TYR A 199 -13.44 -4.61 15.22
C TYR A 199 -11.97 -4.39 14.84
N GLU A 200 -11.56 -4.94 13.69
CA GLU A 200 -10.24 -4.71 13.10
C GLU A 200 -10.03 -3.23 12.78
N ALA A 201 -10.99 -2.61 12.09
CA ALA A 201 -10.93 -1.20 11.72
C ALA A 201 -10.87 -0.28 12.97
N TYR A 202 -11.67 -0.56 13.99
CA TYR A 202 -11.70 0.22 15.24
C TYR A 202 -10.37 0.14 16.00
N LEU A 203 -9.76 -1.04 16.14
CA LEU A 203 -8.45 -1.15 16.81
C LEU A 203 -7.35 -0.39 16.06
N LYS A 204 -7.32 -0.49 14.72
CA LYS A 204 -6.37 0.27 13.89
C LYS A 204 -6.60 1.78 14.04
N ALA A 205 -7.85 2.23 14.05
CA ALA A 205 -8.20 3.63 14.23
C ALA A 205 -7.76 4.14 15.61
N MET A 206 -8.06 3.39 16.68
CA MET A 206 -7.62 3.71 18.03
C MET A 206 -6.08 3.83 18.12
N LEU A 207 -5.34 2.83 17.65
CA LEU A 207 -3.87 2.87 17.59
C LEU A 207 -3.34 4.11 16.87
N SER A 208 -4.00 4.47 15.76
CA SER A 208 -3.61 5.60 14.91
C SER A 208 -3.89 6.97 15.55
N THR A 209 -4.74 7.05 16.59
CA THR A 209 -4.87 8.26 17.43
C THR A 209 -3.72 8.45 18.44
N GLY A 210 -2.84 7.44 18.57
CA GLY A 210 -1.82 7.35 19.61
C GLY A 210 -2.25 6.54 20.84
N PHE A 211 -3.45 5.94 20.83
CA PHE A 211 -3.92 5.06 21.90
C PHE A 211 -3.03 3.83 22.01
N LYS A 212 -2.62 3.48 23.24
CA LYS A 212 -1.82 2.28 23.50
C LYS A 212 -2.72 1.15 24.00
N ILE A 213 -2.56 -0.04 23.42
CA ILE A 213 -3.28 -1.24 23.89
C ILE A 213 -2.72 -1.62 25.27
N PRO A 214 -3.58 -1.83 26.29
CA PRO A 214 -3.14 -2.16 27.63
C PRO A 214 -2.40 -3.49 27.65
N GLN A 215 -1.39 -3.60 28.53
CA GLN A 215 -0.61 -4.84 28.64
C GLN A 215 -1.13 -5.72 29.76
N LYS A 216 -1.52 -5.12 30.89
CA LYS A 216 -1.86 -5.85 32.12
C LYS A 216 -2.90 -5.15 33.00
N ASN A 217 -2.64 -3.93 33.47
CA ASN A 217 -3.42 -3.35 34.57
C ASN A 217 -4.47 -2.36 34.05
N ILE A 218 -5.74 -2.55 34.43
CA ILE A 218 -6.86 -1.68 34.01
C ILE A 218 -7.61 -1.14 35.23
N LEU A 219 -7.82 0.17 35.28
CA LEU A 219 -8.62 0.84 36.31
C LEU A 219 -10.07 1.05 35.83
N LEU A 220 -11.03 0.60 36.63
CA LEU A 220 -12.47 0.76 36.42
C LEU A 220 -13.06 1.73 37.44
N SER A 221 -13.61 2.85 36.96
CA SER A 221 -14.37 3.79 37.79
C SER A 221 -15.72 4.06 37.14
N ILE A 222 -16.73 3.28 37.54
CA ILE A 222 -18.06 3.30 36.92
C ILE A 222 -19.08 3.80 37.93
N GLY A 223 -19.69 4.95 37.62
CA GLY A 223 -20.57 5.63 38.56
C GLY A 223 -21.90 4.91 38.81
N SER A 224 -22.74 4.78 37.77
CA SER A 224 -24.13 4.33 37.93
C SER A 224 -24.26 2.80 38.03
N TYR A 225 -25.17 2.31 38.87
CA TYR A 225 -25.51 0.88 38.97
C TYR A 225 -25.91 0.30 37.60
N LYS A 226 -26.69 1.06 36.83
CA LYS A 226 -27.10 0.69 35.47
C LYS A 226 -25.90 0.41 34.57
N ASN A 227 -24.90 1.29 34.56
CA ASN A 227 -23.69 1.11 33.74
C ASN A 227 -22.85 -0.08 34.23
N LYS A 228 -22.77 -0.29 35.56
CA LYS A 228 -22.07 -1.43 36.13
C LYS A 228 -22.67 -2.76 35.68
N SER A 229 -24.00 -2.86 35.76
CA SER A 229 -24.76 -4.03 35.29
C SER A 229 -24.64 -4.21 33.77
N GLU A 230 -24.74 -3.14 32.98
CA GLU A 230 -24.62 -3.20 31.53
C GLU A 230 -23.20 -3.63 31.06
N LEU A 231 -22.15 -3.28 31.81
CA LEU A 231 -20.76 -3.66 31.51
C LEU A 231 -20.32 -4.98 32.15
N LEU A 232 -21.14 -5.64 32.97
CA LEU A 232 -20.73 -6.89 33.63
C LEU A 232 -20.16 -7.94 32.66
N PRO A 233 -20.79 -8.24 31.51
CA PRO A 233 -20.21 -9.18 30.54
C PRO A 233 -18.88 -8.70 29.95
N THR A 234 -18.72 -7.38 29.80
CA THR A 234 -17.51 -6.75 29.27
C THR A 234 -16.35 -6.83 30.26
N VAL A 235 -16.61 -6.63 31.56
CA VAL A 235 -15.61 -6.75 32.62
C VAL A 235 -15.17 -8.20 32.81
N GLN A 236 -16.10 -9.16 32.73
CA GLN A 236 -15.80 -10.59 32.69
C GLN A 236 -14.90 -10.96 31.50
N ALA A 237 -15.17 -10.37 30.32
CA ALA A 237 -14.32 -10.58 29.16
C ALA A 237 -12.89 -10.04 29.37
N LEU A 238 -12.72 -8.88 30.03
CA LEU A 238 -11.40 -8.36 30.38
C LEU A 238 -10.63 -9.30 31.33
N GLU A 239 -11.30 -9.82 32.36
CA GLU A 239 -10.71 -10.82 33.26
C GLU A 239 -10.28 -12.08 32.49
N SER A 240 -11.13 -12.58 31.59
CA SER A 240 -10.83 -13.77 30.77
C SER A 240 -9.65 -13.57 29.81
N LEU A 241 -9.38 -12.33 29.39
CA LEU A 241 -8.23 -11.95 28.58
C LEU A 241 -6.93 -11.83 29.41
N GLY A 242 -7.00 -12.03 30.73
CA GLY A 242 -5.85 -12.05 31.63
C GLY A 242 -5.41 -10.66 32.12
N TYR A 243 -6.29 -9.65 32.09
CA TYR A 243 -5.99 -8.34 32.66
C TYR A 243 -6.18 -8.34 34.18
N ASP A 244 -5.28 -7.65 34.89
CA ASP A 244 -5.40 -7.37 36.32
C ASP A 244 -6.33 -6.15 36.50
N LEU A 245 -7.51 -6.38 37.08
CA LEU A 245 -8.56 -5.37 37.21
C LEU A 245 -8.48 -4.66 38.57
N TYR A 246 -8.47 -3.34 38.53
CA TYR A 246 -8.53 -2.46 39.68
C TYR A 246 -9.78 -1.61 39.59
N ALA A 247 -10.43 -1.29 40.71
CA ALA A 247 -11.61 -0.43 40.67
C ALA A 247 -11.77 0.41 41.94
N SER A 248 -12.47 1.53 41.79
CA SER A 248 -12.91 2.30 42.97
C SER A 248 -13.80 1.45 43.87
N LEU A 249 -13.76 1.66 45.19
CA LEU A 249 -14.42 0.83 46.21
C LEU A 249 -15.82 0.33 45.79
N GLY A 250 -16.77 1.24 45.56
CA GLY A 250 -18.14 0.84 45.17
C GLY A 250 -18.27 0.17 43.79
N THR A 251 -17.27 0.31 42.91
CA THR A 251 -17.20 -0.44 41.64
C THR A 251 -16.62 -1.84 41.87
N ALA A 252 -15.59 -1.95 42.72
CA ALA A 252 -14.99 -3.23 43.10
C ALA A 252 -15.99 -4.12 43.84
N ASP A 253 -16.74 -3.57 44.80
CA ASP A 253 -17.76 -4.30 45.56
C ASP A 253 -18.78 -4.96 44.63
N PHE A 254 -19.34 -4.17 43.70
CA PHE A 254 -20.32 -4.65 42.74
C PHE A 254 -19.79 -5.81 41.90
N TYR A 255 -18.58 -5.68 41.32
CA TYR A 255 -18.04 -6.73 40.45
C TYR A 255 -17.57 -7.97 41.22
N THR A 256 -17.07 -7.79 42.44
CA THR A 256 -16.68 -8.89 43.33
C THR A 256 -17.90 -9.72 43.74
N GLU A 257 -19.02 -9.06 44.09
CA GLU A 257 -20.31 -9.73 44.35
C GLU A 257 -20.82 -10.53 43.16
N HIS A 258 -20.48 -10.10 41.94
CA HIS A 258 -20.84 -10.79 40.68
C HIS A 258 -19.74 -11.74 40.17
N GLY A 259 -18.78 -12.10 41.03
CA GLY A 259 -17.80 -13.16 40.77
C GLY A 259 -16.60 -12.77 39.90
N VAL A 260 -16.33 -11.48 39.72
CA VAL A 260 -15.16 -10.99 38.96
C VAL A 260 -14.05 -10.60 39.94
N LYS A 261 -12.82 -11.06 39.70
CA LYS A 261 -11.66 -10.71 40.52
C LYS A 261 -11.23 -9.27 40.24
N VAL A 262 -11.53 -8.38 41.18
CA VAL A 262 -11.17 -6.95 41.09
C VAL A 262 -10.51 -6.50 42.40
N THR A 263 -9.39 -5.78 42.28
CA THR A 263 -8.71 -5.16 43.43
C THR A 263 -9.32 -3.79 43.72
N ALA A 264 -9.83 -3.60 44.93
CA ALA A 264 -10.32 -2.29 45.36
C ALA A 264 -9.14 -1.31 45.56
N VAL A 265 -9.32 -0.06 45.13
CA VAL A 265 -8.35 1.03 45.32
C VAL A 265 -9.04 2.29 45.85
N ASP A 266 -8.39 2.94 46.80
CA ASP A 266 -8.94 4.10 47.52
C ASP A 266 -8.79 5.41 46.76
N TRP A 267 -9.69 6.33 47.08
CA TRP A 267 -9.65 7.70 46.58
C TRP A 267 -8.71 8.54 47.47
N PRO A 268 -7.77 9.30 46.91
CA PRO A 268 -6.83 10.13 47.68
C PRO A 268 -7.49 11.34 48.37
N PHE A 269 -8.81 11.52 48.26
CA PHE A 269 -9.52 12.75 48.66
C PHE A 269 -10.53 12.52 49.79
N GLU A 270 -10.45 11.38 50.47
CA GLU A 270 -11.13 11.20 51.75
C GLU A 270 -10.18 11.75 52.82
N GLU A 271 -10.45 12.98 53.27
CA GLU A 271 -9.90 13.47 54.52
C GLU A 271 -10.48 12.58 55.63
N ASP A 272 -9.73 11.57 56.04
CA ASP A 272 -9.92 10.94 57.33
C ASP A 272 -9.63 12.01 58.39
N GLU A 273 -10.65 12.71 58.87
CA GLU A 273 -10.54 13.58 60.04
C GLU A 273 -10.39 12.79 61.36
N ASP A 274 -10.38 11.44 61.35
CA ASP A 274 -10.37 10.63 62.58
C ASP A 274 -9.64 9.27 62.48
N SER A 275 -8.52 9.14 61.73
CA SER A 275 -7.74 7.89 61.71
C SER A 275 -6.27 8.07 62.16
N ASP A 276 -5.99 7.69 63.41
CA ASP A 276 -4.65 7.51 64.02
C ASP A 276 -3.91 6.29 63.41
N ILE A 277 -3.86 6.18 62.07
CA ILE A 277 -3.16 5.08 61.38
C ILE A 277 -1.75 5.54 60.98
N PRO A 278 -0.67 4.88 61.45
CA PRO A 278 0.69 5.23 61.09
C PRO A 278 0.92 5.10 59.57
N ALA A 279 1.64 6.06 58.98
CA ALA A 279 1.87 6.22 57.53
C ALA A 279 2.51 5.02 56.79
N ARG A 280 2.85 3.92 57.49
CA ARG A 280 3.44 2.71 56.91
C ARG A 280 2.40 1.69 56.39
N ASP A 281 1.13 1.82 56.76
CA ASP A 281 0.05 0.88 56.37
C ASP A 281 -1.03 1.50 55.46
N LYS A 282 -0.83 2.70 54.91
CA LYS A 282 -1.76 3.28 53.94
C LYS A 282 -1.65 2.56 52.60
N GLN A 283 -2.73 1.94 52.14
CA GLN A 283 -2.79 1.37 50.79
C GLN A 283 -2.57 2.47 49.74
N PRO A 284 -1.88 2.18 48.61
CA PRO A 284 -1.68 3.16 47.55
C PRO A 284 -3.03 3.58 46.96
N SER A 285 -3.23 4.88 46.83
CA SER A 285 -4.43 5.46 46.25
C SER A 285 -4.41 5.35 44.72
N ILE A 286 -5.55 5.60 44.07
CA ILE A 286 -5.64 5.71 42.60
C ILE A 286 -4.62 6.73 42.05
N MET A 287 -4.30 7.79 42.82
CA MET A 287 -3.35 8.81 42.40
C MET A 287 -1.92 8.29 42.39
N ASP A 288 -1.51 7.57 43.44
CA ASP A 288 -0.17 6.99 43.54
C ASP A 288 0.08 6.00 42.38
N TYR A 289 -0.90 5.15 42.07
CA TYR A 289 -0.80 4.22 40.94
C TYR A 289 -0.73 4.90 39.56
N LEU A 290 -1.40 6.05 39.38
CA LEU A 290 -1.29 6.80 38.12
C LEU A 290 0.08 7.48 37.99
N GLU A 291 0.62 8.02 39.08
CA GLU A 291 1.96 8.61 39.13
C GLU A 291 3.06 7.59 38.81
N GLU A 292 2.92 6.37 39.32
CA GLU A 292 3.86 5.26 39.08
C GLU A 292 3.67 4.60 37.70
N ASN A 293 2.75 5.08 36.85
CA ASN A 293 2.36 4.45 35.58
C ASN A 293 1.96 2.98 35.75
N HIS A 294 1.31 2.64 36.87
CA HIS A 294 0.88 1.27 37.14
C HIS A 294 -0.29 0.84 36.26
N PHE A 295 -1.19 1.76 35.88
CA PHE A 295 -2.32 1.47 35.00
C PHE A 295 -1.99 1.69 33.53
N ASP A 296 -2.31 0.70 32.69
CA ASP A 296 -2.16 0.80 31.24
C ASP A 296 -3.41 1.37 30.54
N LEU A 297 -4.55 1.35 31.23
CA LEU A 297 -5.84 1.87 30.74
C LEU A 297 -6.72 2.29 31.91
N VAL A 298 -7.40 3.42 31.75
CA VAL A 298 -8.46 3.88 32.63
C VAL A 298 -9.80 3.85 31.89
N ILE A 299 -10.81 3.19 32.47
CA ILE A 299 -12.20 3.26 32.04
C ILE A 299 -12.98 4.06 33.09
N ASN A 300 -13.37 5.28 32.75
CA ASN A 300 -14.05 6.19 33.67
C ASN A 300 -15.41 6.62 33.12
N LEU A 301 -16.48 6.02 33.63
CA LEU A 301 -17.85 6.36 33.26
C LEU A 301 -18.45 7.30 34.31
N SER A 302 -18.49 8.59 33.99
CA SER A 302 -18.98 9.63 34.90
C SER A 302 -20.47 9.47 35.24
N MET A 303 -20.85 9.81 36.47
CA MET A 303 -22.26 10.02 36.83
C MET A 303 -22.72 11.38 36.30
N ARG A 304 -23.63 11.38 35.33
CA ARG A 304 -24.39 12.59 34.99
C ARG A 304 -25.51 12.76 36.01
N ASN A 305 -25.20 13.36 37.16
CA ASN A 305 -26.23 13.72 38.13
C ASN A 305 -27.12 14.82 37.54
N SER A 306 -28.44 14.62 37.63
CA SER A 306 -29.45 15.63 37.34
C SER A 306 -29.22 16.85 38.23
N GLY A 307 -28.94 18.01 37.61
CA GLY A 307 -28.87 19.30 38.29
C GLY A 307 -27.62 20.10 37.93
N GLY A 308 -27.71 20.98 36.94
CA GLY A 308 -27.52 22.45 37.01
C GLY A 308 -26.22 23.02 37.52
N ARG A 309 -25.30 22.18 37.94
CA ARG A 309 -24.10 22.57 38.67
C ARG A 309 -22.97 22.67 37.65
N ARG A 310 -22.38 23.86 37.61
CA ARG A 310 -21.24 24.20 36.75
C ARG A 310 -20.11 23.21 37.02
N LEU A 311 -19.49 22.67 35.97
CA LEU A 311 -18.22 21.93 36.05
C LEU A 311 -17.07 22.74 36.68
N SER A 312 -17.24 24.06 36.85
CA SER A 312 -16.18 24.96 37.33
C SER A 312 -16.13 25.14 38.85
N SER A 313 -17.03 24.54 39.65
CA SER A 313 -17.12 24.86 41.09
C SER A 313 -16.93 23.68 42.05
N PHE A 314 -16.89 22.44 41.56
CA PHE A 314 -16.46 21.29 42.37
C PHE A 314 -15.69 20.29 41.51
N VAL A 315 -14.43 20.08 41.87
CA VAL A 315 -13.53 19.12 41.21
C VAL A 315 -13.97 17.71 41.64
N THR A 316 -14.80 17.03 40.84
CA THR A 316 -15.28 15.68 41.18
C THR A 316 -14.13 14.67 41.20
N LYS A 317 -14.26 13.60 42.01
CA LYS A 317 -13.30 12.48 42.02
C LYS A 317 -13.04 11.93 40.61
N GLY A 318 -14.11 11.76 39.82
CA GLY A 318 -14.03 11.31 38.42
C GLY A 318 -13.31 12.30 37.49
N TYR A 319 -13.52 13.61 37.64
CA TYR A 319 -12.76 14.63 36.90
C TYR A 319 -11.26 14.47 37.14
N ARG A 320 -10.84 14.34 38.41
CA ARG A 320 -9.42 14.27 38.77
C ARG A 320 -8.76 13.04 38.14
N THR A 321 -9.40 11.87 38.22
CA THR A 321 -8.88 10.64 37.58
C THR A 321 -8.74 10.79 36.07
N ARG A 322 -9.73 11.35 35.38
CA ARG A 322 -9.65 11.52 33.92
C ARG A 322 -8.55 12.49 33.53
N ARG A 323 -8.43 13.59 34.27
CA ARG A 323 -7.40 14.61 34.04
C ARG A 323 -6.00 14.03 34.25
N MET A 324 -5.80 13.33 35.35
CA MET A 324 -4.54 12.64 35.64
C MET A 324 -4.21 11.57 34.61
N ALA A 325 -5.17 10.75 34.18
CA ALA A 325 -4.92 9.75 33.14
C ALA A 325 -4.34 10.41 31.88
N VAL A 326 -4.92 11.53 31.43
CA VAL A 326 -4.36 12.28 30.29
C VAL A 326 -2.99 12.90 30.60
N ASP A 327 -2.80 13.46 31.79
CA ASP A 327 -1.55 14.14 32.18
C ASP A 327 -0.37 13.15 32.27
N TYR A 328 -0.61 11.92 32.78
CA TYR A 328 0.34 10.82 32.81
C TYR A 328 0.37 9.99 31.52
N SER A 329 -0.34 10.42 30.46
CA SER A 329 -0.39 9.73 29.17
C SER A 329 -0.88 8.27 29.25
N VAL A 330 -1.75 7.98 30.22
CA VAL A 330 -2.47 6.72 30.34
C VAL A 330 -3.72 6.77 29.45
N PRO A 331 -3.90 5.80 28.53
CA PRO A 331 -5.11 5.69 27.71
C PRO A 331 -6.40 5.75 28.54
N LEU A 332 -7.40 6.44 28.02
CA LEU A 332 -8.65 6.72 28.73
C LEU A 332 -9.87 6.45 27.83
N ILE A 333 -10.84 5.68 28.32
CA ILE A 333 -12.15 5.48 27.70
C ILE A 333 -13.24 6.00 28.65
N ILE A 334 -14.15 6.82 28.13
CA ILE A 334 -15.18 7.52 28.92
C ILE A 334 -16.62 7.24 28.46
N ASP A 335 -16.79 6.39 27.44
CA ASP A 335 -18.09 5.98 26.93
C ASP A 335 -18.31 4.47 27.06
N ILE A 336 -19.55 4.10 27.39
CA ILE A 336 -19.93 2.71 27.64
C ILE A 336 -19.94 1.86 26.36
N LYS A 337 -20.39 2.41 25.23
CA LYS A 337 -20.46 1.70 23.95
C LYS A 337 -19.07 1.54 23.35
N CYS A 338 -18.22 2.57 23.44
CA CYS A 338 -16.81 2.47 23.05
C CYS A 338 -16.05 1.45 23.90
N THR A 339 -16.31 1.38 25.22
CA THR A 339 -15.74 0.34 26.09
C THR A 339 -16.13 -1.06 25.62
N LYS A 340 -17.40 -1.29 25.30
CA LYS A 340 -17.87 -2.58 24.78
C LYS A 340 -17.20 -2.96 23.46
N LEU A 341 -17.16 -2.01 22.51
CA LEU A 341 -16.55 -2.24 21.20
C LEU A 341 -15.05 -2.55 21.33
N PHE A 342 -14.34 -1.80 22.18
CA PHE A 342 -12.92 -2.00 22.44
C PHE A 342 -12.61 -3.40 22.96
N VAL A 343 -13.32 -3.85 24.01
CA VAL A 343 -13.09 -5.17 24.60
C VAL A 343 -13.48 -6.29 23.64
N GLN A 344 -14.58 -6.14 22.89
CA GLN A 344 -14.95 -7.10 21.85
C GLN A 344 -13.88 -7.18 20.76
N ALA A 345 -13.31 -6.05 20.36
CA ALA A 345 -12.26 -6.03 19.35
C ALA A 345 -10.97 -6.69 19.84
N LEU A 346 -10.57 -6.45 21.10
CA LEU A 346 -9.45 -7.17 21.71
C LEU A 346 -9.67 -8.67 21.76
N HIS A 347 -10.89 -9.11 22.06
CA HIS A 347 -11.22 -10.54 22.12
C HIS A 347 -11.15 -11.21 20.74
N GLN A 348 -11.58 -10.54 19.68
CA GLN A 348 -11.63 -11.12 18.33
C GLN A 348 -10.32 -11.00 17.54
N ILE A 349 -9.65 -9.84 17.62
CA ILE A 349 -8.48 -9.52 16.79
C ILE A 349 -7.17 -9.74 17.56
N GLY A 350 -7.21 -9.65 18.89
CA GLY A 350 -6.03 -9.61 19.73
C GLY A 350 -5.42 -8.22 19.84
N ARG A 351 -4.19 -8.15 20.38
CA ARG A 351 -3.51 -6.89 20.72
C ARG A 351 -2.83 -6.21 19.52
N SER A 352 -2.57 -6.95 18.44
CA SER A 352 -1.83 -6.47 17.28
C SER A 352 -2.63 -6.74 16.00
N PRO A 353 -3.50 -5.81 15.57
CA PRO A 353 -4.27 -5.99 14.35
C PRO A 353 -3.32 -6.09 13.14
N PRO A 354 -3.52 -7.06 12.23
CA PRO A 354 -2.67 -7.21 11.04
C PRO A 354 -2.88 -6.05 10.06
N VAL A 355 -1.82 -5.62 9.39
CA VAL A 355 -1.90 -4.65 8.28
C VAL A 355 -2.03 -5.44 6.96
N LYS A 356 -3.17 -5.29 6.30
CA LYS A 356 -3.55 -5.95 5.05
C LYS A 356 -3.52 -4.91 3.94
N THR A 357 -2.53 -4.93 3.06
CA THR A 357 -2.36 -3.88 2.04
C THR A 357 -3.56 -3.73 1.10
N HIS A 358 -4.31 -4.78 0.82
CA HIS A 358 -5.50 -4.72 -0.04
C HIS A 358 -6.73 -4.08 0.64
N VAL A 359 -6.69 -3.86 1.96
CA VAL A 359 -7.75 -3.19 2.76
C VAL A 359 -7.26 -1.85 3.29
N ASP A 360 -6.04 -1.84 3.85
CA ASP A 360 -5.47 -0.70 4.57
C ASP A 360 -4.75 0.30 3.64
N SER A 361 -4.47 -0.08 2.39
CA SER A 361 -3.85 0.80 1.40
C SER A 361 -4.85 1.06 0.28
N MET A 362 -5.54 2.19 0.37
CA MET A 362 -6.39 2.70 -0.70
C MET A 362 -5.65 3.85 -1.38
N THR A 363 -5.28 3.66 -2.64
CA THR A 363 -4.80 4.72 -3.52
C THR A 363 -5.90 5.08 -4.51
N SER A 364 -5.94 6.34 -4.96
CA SER A 364 -6.80 6.76 -6.07
C SER A 364 -6.34 6.19 -7.41
N GLN A 365 -5.19 5.52 -7.46
CA GLN A 365 -4.57 4.97 -8.66
C GLN A 365 -4.87 3.48 -8.79
N THR A 366 -5.23 3.05 -9.99
CA THR A 366 -5.40 1.63 -10.30
C THR A 366 -4.05 0.93 -10.36
N LEU A 367 -3.69 0.19 -9.31
CA LEU A 367 -2.48 -0.63 -9.31
C LEU A 367 -2.75 -2.00 -9.94
N VAL A 368 -1.91 -2.37 -10.91
CA VAL A 368 -1.92 -3.71 -11.50
C VAL A 368 -0.76 -4.51 -10.93
N ARG A 369 -1.07 -5.76 -10.54
CA ARG A 369 -0.08 -6.70 -10.03
C ARG A 369 0.41 -7.63 -11.14
N LEU A 370 1.70 -7.57 -11.43
CA LEU A 370 2.42 -8.43 -12.36
C LEU A 370 3.25 -9.47 -11.58
N PRO A 371 3.62 -10.62 -12.21
CA PRO A 371 4.63 -11.50 -11.64
C PRO A 371 6.00 -10.80 -11.57
N GLY A 372 6.94 -11.38 -10.82
CA GLY A 372 8.32 -10.92 -10.81
C GLY A 372 8.98 -11.08 -12.19
N LEU A 373 9.22 -9.98 -12.90
CA LEU A 373 9.70 -10.01 -14.29
C LEU A 373 11.17 -10.43 -14.37
N ILE A 374 11.55 -10.97 -15.53
CA ILE A 374 12.86 -11.56 -15.80
C ILE A 374 13.50 -10.86 -16.98
N ASP A 375 14.75 -10.44 -16.79
CA ASP A 375 15.59 -9.94 -17.88
C ASP A 375 16.73 -10.93 -18.14
N VAL A 376 16.72 -11.52 -19.34
CA VAL A 376 17.64 -12.59 -19.72
C VAL A 376 18.95 -12.08 -20.37
N HIS A 377 19.12 -10.77 -20.51
CA HIS A 377 20.29 -10.17 -21.17
C HIS A 377 20.76 -8.89 -20.47
N VAL A 378 21.64 -9.05 -19.48
CA VAL A 378 22.17 -7.92 -18.69
C VAL A 378 23.70 -7.98 -18.61
N HIS A 379 24.37 -6.86 -18.87
CA HIS A 379 25.82 -6.72 -18.66
C HIS A 379 26.12 -5.94 -17.38
N LEU A 380 26.47 -6.63 -16.29
CA LEU A 380 26.70 -6.01 -14.97
C LEU A 380 28.13 -5.51 -14.73
N ARG A 381 29.04 -5.77 -15.68
CA ARG A 381 30.42 -5.20 -15.75
C ARG A 381 31.36 -5.56 -14.59
N GLU A 382 30.92 -6.39 -13.65
CA GLU A 382 31.72 -6.89 -12.54
C GLU A 382 32.03 -8.38 -12.74
N PRO A 383 33.31 -8.80 -12.67
CA PRO A 383 34.51 -8.00 -12.36
C PRO A 383 35.02 -7.13 -13.52
N GLY A 384 35.82 -6.13 -13.17
CA GLY A 384 36.73 -5.44 -14.09
C GLY A 384 36.35 -4.03 -14.51
N ALA A 385 35.07 -3.67 -14.53
CA ALA A 385 34.61 -2.35 -14.98
C ALA A 385 33.53 -1.75 -14.06
N LEU A 386 33.81 -1.76 -12.75
CA LEU A 386 32.88 -1.35 -11.68
C LEU A 386 32.44 0.12 -11.75
N HIS A 387 33.21 0.96 -12.44
CA HIS A 387 32.85 2.37 -12.69
C HIS A 387 31.68 2.50 -13.67
N LYS A 388 31.46 1.51 -14.54
CA LYS A 388 30.35 1.47 -15.49
C LYS A 388 29.08 0.93 -14.84
N GLU A 389 29.22 -0.17 -14.12
CA GLU A 389 28.17 -0.82 -13.31
C GLU A 389 28.78 -1.89 -12.41
N ASP A 390 28.10 -2.26 -11.33
CA ASP A 390 28.43 -3.45 -10.52
C ASP A 390 27.17 -4.28 -10.23
N PHE A 391 27.31 -5.45 -9.59
CA PHE A 391 26.14 -6.29 -9.28
C PHE A 391 25.09 -5.56 -8.44
N SER A 392 25.51 -4.71 -7.50
CA SER A 392 24.61 -4.00 -6.59
C SER A 392 23.85 -2.88 -7.28
N SER A 393 24.51 -2.04 -8.08
CA SER A 393 23.85 -0.93 -8.78
C SER A 393 23.01 -1.43 -9.95
N GLY A 394 23.47 -2.43 -10.70
CA GLY A 394 22.70 -3.01 -11.79
C GLY A 394 21.45 -3.76 -11.30
N THR A 395 21.54 -4.53 -10.20
CA THR A 395 20.33 -5.17 -9.64
C THR A 395 19.41 -4.19 -8.90
N ALA A 396 19.92 -3.06 -8.39
CA ALA A 396 19.06 -1.96 -7.93
C ALA A 396 18.27 -1.34 -9.11
N ALA A 397 18.93 -1.12 -10.25
CA ALA A 397 18.28 -0.67 -11.49
C ALA A 397 17.25 -1.68 -12.00
N ALA A 398 17.55 -2.97 -11.91
CA ALA A 398 16.60 -4.05 -12.26
C ALA A 398 15.33 -3.98 -11.41
N LEU A 399 15.46 -3.91 -10.08
CA LEU A 399 14.32 -3.79 -9.16
C LEU A 399 13.49 -2.54 -9.43
N ALA A 400 14.13 -1.39 -9.66
CA ALA A 400 13.42 -0.16 -10.01
C ALA A 400 12.69 -0.26 -11.36
N GLY A 401 13.18 -1.07 -12.29
CA GLY A 401 12.52 -1.42 -13.55
C GLY A 401 11.48 -2.55 -13.46
N GLY A 402 11.20 -3.08 -12.26
CA GLY A 402 10.26 -4.18 -12.06
C GLY A 402 10.84 -5.58 -12.36
N VAL A 403 12.15 -5.70 -12.55
CA VAL A 403 12.84 -6.97 -12.81
C VAL A 403 13.33 -7.58 -11.51
N THR A 404 12.93 -8.82 -11.23
CA THR A 404 13.25 -9.57 -10.01
C THR A 404 14.23 -10.72 -10.24
N LEU A 405 14.54 -11.06 -11.50
CA LEU A 405 15.59 -11.99 -11.86
C LEU A 405 16.37 -11.48 -13.09
N VAL A 406 17.70 -11.44 -13.01
CA VAL A 406 18.57 -11.06 -14.14
C VAL A 406 19.51 -12.19 -14.58
N CYS A 407 19.74 -12.34 -15.89
CA CYS A 407 20.78 -13.24 -16.41
C CYS A 407 22.00 -12.42 -16.87
N ALA A 408 23.12 -12.53 -16.15
CA ALA A 408 24.31 -11.72 -16.37
C ALA A 408 25.22 -12.32 -17.46
N MET A 409 25.57 -11.49 -18.45
CA MET A 409 26.42 -11.85 -19.59
C MET A 409 27.90 -12.00 -19.21
N PRO A 410 28.66 -12.89 -19.89
CA PRO A 410 29.97 -13.34 -19.43
C PRO A 410 31.16 -12.47 -19.90
N ASN A 411 30.91 -11.40 -20.65
CA ASN A 411 31.96 -10.50 -21.18
C ASN A 411 32.44 -9.48 -20.12
N THR A 412 32.76 -9.97 -18.94
CA THR A 412 33.43 -9.25 -17.85
C THR A 412 34.95 -9.22 -18.07
N SER A 413 35.71 -8.63 -17.15
CA SER A 413 37.17 -8.67 -17.16
C SER A 413 37.69 -9.15 -15.80
N PRO A 414 38.17 -10.41 -15.67
CA PRO A 414 38.26 -11.44 -16.71
C PRO A 414 36.88 -11.90 -17.19
N ALA A 415 36.81 -12.41 -18.43
CA ALA A 415 35.59 -12.98 -18.99
C ALA A 415 35.27 -14.34 -18.34
N VAL A 416 33.99 -14.69 -18.27
CA VAL A 416 33.51 -15.92 -17.61
C VAL A 416 33.55 -17.10 -18.57
N THR A 417 34.75 -17.67 -18.77
CA THR A 417 35.02 -18.68 -19.81
C THR A 417 35.55 -20.02 -19.28
N ASP A 418 35.65 -20.16 -17.97
CA ASP A 418 36.19 -21.33 -17.29
C ASP A 418 35.65 -21.44 -15.84
N ALA A 419 36.00 -22.51 -15.14
CA ALA A 419 35.51 -22.77 -13.78
C ALA A 419 35.98 -21.73 -12.75
N GLY A 420 37.21 -21.21 -12.90
CA GLY A 420 37.78 -20.24 -11.98
C GLY A 420 37.14 -18.87 -12.13
N SER A 421 36.97 -18.41 -13.38
CA SER A 421 36.24 -17.17 -13.67
C SER A 421 34.77 -17.26 -13.26
N LEU A 422 34.10 -18.40 -13.48
CA LEU A 422 32.72 -18.61 -13.01
C LEU A 422 32.61 -18.54 -11.48
N ALA A 423 33.48 -19.24 -10.75
CA ALA A 423 33.47 -19.24 -9.29
C ALA A 423 33.72 -17.83 -8.71
N LEU A 424 34.60 -17.04 -9.35
CA LEU A 424 34.82 -15.64 -8.98
C LEU A 424 33.53 -14.82 -9.11
N VAL A 425 32.86 -14.91 -10.26
CA VAL A 425 31.64 -14.13 -10.51
C VAL A 425 30.47 -14.58 -9.64
N GLN A 426 30.31 -15.89 -9.40
CA GLN A 426 29.34 -16.42 -8.44
C GLN A 426 29.54 -15.82 -7.04
N LYS A 427 30.79 -15.71 -6.58
CA LYS A 427 31.10 -15.10 -5.27
C LYS A 427 30.71 -13.62 -5.24
N LEU A 428 31.05 -12.86 -6.28
CA LEU A 428 30.75 -11.43 -6.38
C LEU A 428 29.24 -11.18 -6.44
N ALA A 429 28.54 -11.91 -7.32
CA ALA A 429 27.09 -11.84 -7.47
C ALA A 429 26.36 -12.19 -6.15
N LYS A 430 26.81 -13.22 -5.44
CA LYS A 430 26.25 -13.61 -4.13
C LYS A 430 26.37 -12.51 -3.07
N SER A 431 27.40 -11.68 -3.14
CA SER A 431 27.59 -10.56 -2.21
C SER A 431 27.01 -9.23 -2.70
N GLY A 432 26.74 -9.11 -4.00
CA GLY A 432 26.40 -7.85 -4.65
C GLY A 432 24.94 -7.76 -5.10
N CYS A 433 24.30 -8.86 -5.48
CA CYS A 433 22.97 -8.84 -6.08
C CYS A 433 21.87 -8.51 -5.06
N ARG A 434 20.93 -7.68 -5.47
CA ARG A 434 19.73 -7.28 -4.71
C ARG A 434 18.47 -8.00 -5.16
N CYS A 435 18.49 -8.61 -6.35
CA CYS A 435 17.46 -9.50 -6.88
C CYS A 435 18.07 -10.85 -7.28
N ASP A 436 17.24 -11.87 -7.54
CA ASP A 436 17.74 -13.19 -7.96
C ASP A 436 18.49 -13.08 -9.29
N TYR A 437 19.43 -13.99 -9.54
CA TYR A 437 20.29 -13.91 -10.72
C TYR A 437 20.68 -15.28 -11.25
N ALA A 438 21.04 -15.31 -12.53
CA ALA A 438 21.68 -16.44 -13.17
C ALA A 438 22.88 -15.95 -14.00
N LEU A 439 23.89 -16.80 -14.21
CA LEU A 439 25.13 -16.42 -14.87
C LEU A 439 25.33 -17.23 -16.15
N TYR A 440 25.73 -16.57 -17.23
CA TYR A 440 26.15 -17.25 -18.47
C TYR A 440 27.61 -17.69 -18.39
N LEU A 441 27.94 -18.73 -19.17
CA LEU A 441 29.31 -19.02 -19.59
C LEU A 441 29.55 -18.48 -21.00
N GLY A 442 30.74 -17.95 -21.25
CA GLY A 442 31.15 -17.44 -22.55
C GLY A 442 31.85 -18.51 -23.39
N ALA A 443 31.39 -18.70 -24.63
CA ALA A 443 32.11 -19.51 -25.59
C ALA A 443 33.40 -18.80 -26.03
N ALA A 444 34.51 -19.54 -26.04
CA ALA A 444 35.82 -19.10 -26.52
C ALA A 444 36.43 -20.20 -27.41
N SER A 445 37.53 -19.89 -28.09
CA SER A 445 38.13 -20.77 -29.11
C SER A 445 38.62 -22.12 -28.57
N GLU A 446 38.95 -22.22 -27.28
CA GLU A 446 39.61 -23.41 -26.71
C GLU A 446 38.84 -24.05 -25.53
N ASN A 447 37.63 -23.58 -25.22
CA ASN A 447 36.92 -24.01 -24.01
C ASN A 447 35.70 -24.93 -24.24
N ALA A 448 35.40 -25.32 -25.48
CA ALA A 448 34.24 -26.16 -25.79
C ALA A 448 34.19 -27.47 -24.99
N SER A 449 35.35 -28.12 -24.79
CA SER A 449 35.44 -29.37 -24.01
C SER A 449 35.35 -29.15 -22.50
N SER A 450 35.99 -28.10 -21.99
CA SER A 450 36.09 -27.86 -20.54
C SER A 450 34.77 -27.34 -19.97
N LEU A 451 34.04 -26.51 -20.73
CA LEU A 451 32.78 -25.92 -20.30
C LEU A 451 31.68 -26.95 -20.03
N ALA A 452 31.66 -28.07 -20.75
CA ALA A 452 30.64 -29.11 -20.58
C ALA A 452 30.59 -29.66 -19.13
N SER A 453 31.73 -29.69 -18.44
CA SER A 453 31.84 -30.19 -17.06
C SER A 453 31.19 -29.27 -16.00
N ILE A 454 31.13 -27.97 -16.28
CA ILE A 454 30.59 -26.94 -15.37
C ILE A 454 29.26 -26.34 -15.85
N ALA A 455 28.73 -26.83 -16.96
CA ALA A 455 27.57 -26.26 -17.64
C ALA A 455 26.33 -26.14 -16.74
N HIS A 456 26.11 -27.09 -15.83
CA HIS A 456 24.98 -27.11 -14.88
C HIS A 456 24.99 -25.95 -13.86
N GLN A 457 26.10 -25.22 -13.75
CA GLN A 457 26.24 -24.06 -12.86
C GLN A 457 25.94 -22.73 -13.56
N ALA A 458 25.58 -22.77 -14.85
CA ALA A 458 25.28 -21.61 -15.68
C ALA A 458 23.88 -21.72 -16.27
N VAL A 459 23.27 -20.57 -16.55
CA VAL A 459 21.95 -20.49 -17.20
C VAL A 459 21.99 -20.91 -18.67
N GLY A 460 23.16 -20.80 -19.29
CA GLY A 460 23.38 -21.14 -20.68
C GLY A 460 24.78 -20.74 -21.16
N LEU A 461 25.04 -21.01 -22.43
CA LEU A 461 26.27 -20.62 -23.11
C LEU A 461 25.99 -19.42 -24.03
N LYS A 462 26.71 -18.31 -23.83
CA LYS A 462 26.66 -17.12 -24.71
C LYS A 462 27.76 -17.20 -25.75
N MET A 463 27.36 -17.06 -27.02
CA MET A 463 28.24 -17.03 -28.17
C MET A 463 28.24 -15.63 -28.80
N TYR A 464 29.42 -15.04 -29.01
CA TYR A 464 29.59 -13.76 -29.69
C TYR A 464 30.04 -14.00 -31.14
N LEU A 465 29.14 -13.83 -32.12
CA LEU A 465 29.40 -14.21 -33.52
C LEU A 465 29.69 -13.01 -34.44
N ASN A 466 29.54 -11.79 -33.92
CA ASN A 466 29.87 -10.54 -34.62
C ASN A 466 30.72 -9.64 -33.71
N ASP A 467 31.24 -8.54 -34.28
CA ASP A 467 32.02 -7.56 -33.52
C ASP A 467 31.15 -6.87 -32.46
N THR A 468 31.60 -6.92 -31.20
CA THR A 468 30.92 -6.32 -30.04
C THR A 468 31.97 -5.68 -29.12
N PHE A 469 31.56 -5.22 -27.93
CA PHE A 469 32.50 -4.83 -26.87
C PHE A 469 33.28 -6.02 -26.26
N SER A 470 32.90 -7.26 -26.60
CA SER A 470 33.50 -8.48 -26.04
C SER A 470 34.84 -8.84 -26.71
N THR A 471 35.75 -9.44 -25.95
CA THR A 471 36.96 -10.10 -26.46
C THR A 471 36.72 -11.55 -26.90
N LEU A 472 35.48 -12.05 -26.79
CA LEU A 472 35.11 -13.45 -27.02
C LEU A 472 34.57 -13.74 -28.43
N LYS A 473 34.83 -12.87 -29.41
CA LYS A 473 34.31 -13.06 -30.77
C LYS A 473 34.84 -14.38 -31.36
N MET A 474 33.93 -15.17 -31.94
CA MET A 474 34.28 -16.40 -32.65
C MET A 474 34.05 -16.22 -34.15
N ASP A 475 35.14 -16.06 -34.91
CA ASP A 475 35.08 -15.80 -36.36
C ASP A 475 34.90 -17.07 -37.23
N ASN A 476 34.94 -18.26 -36.64
CA ASN A 476 34.93 -19.53 -37.38
C ASN A 476 33.73 -20.42 -37.00
N VAL A 477 32.90 -20.76 -37.99
CA VAL A 477 31.73 -21.66 -37.84
C VAL A 477 32.13 -23.02 -37.25
N SER A 478 33.33 -23.52 -37.55
CA SER A 478 33.83 -24.80 -37.01
C SER A 478 33.91 -24.77 -35.47
N LEU A 479 34.27 -23.62 -34.88
CA LEU A 479 34.26 -23.44 -33.42
C LEU A 479 32.84 -23.43 -32.88
N TRP A 480 31.89 -22.87 -33.62
CA TRP A 480 30.49 -22.86 -33.22
C TRP A 480 29.94 -24.30 -33.19
N MET A 481 30.25 -25.08 -34.23
CA MET A 481 29.90 -26.48 -34.33
C MET A 481 30.44 -27.31 -33.17
N GLU A 482 31.69 -27.07 -32.75
CA GLU A 482 32.28 -27.76 -31.59
C GLU A 482 31.53 -27.48 -30.28
N HIS A 483 31.14 -26.22 -30.05
CA HIS A 483 30.29 -25.85 -28.90
C HIS A 483 28.89 -26.47 -29.00
N PHE A 484 28.29 -26.50 -30.20
CA PHE A 484 27.00 -27.16 -30.45
C PHE A 484 27.06 -28.68 -30.29
N GLU A 485 28.24 -29.29 -30.44
CA GLU A 485 28.43 -30.72 -30.21
C GLU A 485 28.62 -31.03 -28.72
N LYS A 486 29.45 -30.25 -28.02
CA LYS A 486 29.91 -30.56 -26.66
C LYS A 486 29.04 -29.97 -25.55
N TRP A 487 28.39 -28.84 -25.76
CA TRP A 487 27.53 -28.22 -24.75
C TRP A 487 26.25 -29.05 -24.53
N PRO A 488 25.85 -29.34 -23.27
CA PRO A 488 24.70 -30.20 -22.99
C PRO A 488 23.42 -29.75 -23.70
N LYS A 489 22.74 -30.68 -24.36
CA LYS A 489 21.52 -30.38 -25.15
C LYS A 489 20.36 -29.84 -24.33
N SER A 490 20.31 -30.14 -23.04
CA SER A 490 19.28 -29.65 -22.11
C SER A 490 19.48 -28.20 -21.69
N LEU A 491 20.64 -27.60 -21.98
CA LEU A 491 20.99 -26.24 -21.57
C LEU A 491 20.97 -25.27 -22.76
N PRO A 492 20.48 -24.03 -22.56
CA PRO A 492 20.40 -23.03 -23.62
C PRO A 492 21.75 -22.68 -24.24
N ILE A 493 21.75 -22.42 -25.55
CA ILE A 493 22.75 -21.61 -26.24
C ILE A 493 22.08 -20.33 -26.69
N VAL A 494 22.70 -19.19 -26.36
CA VAL A 494 22.27 -17.87 -26.81
C VAL A 494 23.36 -17.25 -27.70
N ALA A 495 22.96 -16.64 -28.81
CA ALA A 495 23.90 -16.13 -29.80
C ALA A 495 23.67 -14.63 -30.08
N HIS A 496 24.73 -13.83 -29.93
CA HIS A 496 24.81 -12.53 -30.60
C HIS A 496 25.07 -12.80 -32.08
N ALA A 497 24.06 -12.62 -32.92
CA ALA A 497 24.16 -12.81 -34.36
C ALA A 497 23.44 -11.68 -35.09
N GLU A 498 24.11 -11.07 -36.06
CA GLU A 498 23.58 -9.99 -36.89
C GLU A 498 23.52 -10.40 -38.36
N ARG A 499 22.45 -9.99 -39.05
CA ARG A 499 22.27 -10.18 -40.50
C ARG A 499 22.46 -11.63 -40.94
N GLN A 500 23.32 -11.90 -41.94
CA GLN A 500 23.62 -13.25 -42.43
C GLN A 500 24.14 -14.22 -41.35
N THR A 501 24.66 -13.71 -40.23
CA THR A 501 25.14 -14.54 -39.12
C THR A 501 23.99 -15.29 -38.45
N VAL A 502 22.78 -14.72 -38.46
CA VAL A 502 21.56 -15.38 -37.99
C VAL A 502 21.28 -16.62 -38.83
N ALA A 503 21.39 -16.52 -40.16
CA ALA A 503 21.22 -17.68 -41.05
C ALA A 503 22.26 -18.77 -40.79
N ALA A 504 23.51 -18.38 -40.60
CA ALA A 504 24.60 -19.31 -40.35
C ALA A 504 24.42 -20.08 -39.03
N ILE A 505 24.07 -19.39 -37.93
CA ILE A 505 23.86 -20.06 -36.64
C ILE A 505 22.60 -20.93 -36.63
N LEU A 506 21.54 -20.53 -37.35
CA LEU A 506 20.35 -21.38 -37.54
C LEU A 506 20.67 -22.66 -38.31
N MET A 507 21.55 -22.59 -39.32
CA MET A 507 22.03 -23.77 -40.02
C MET A 507 22.79 -24.70 -39.07
N VAL A 508 23.69 -24.18 -38.24
CA VAL A 508 24.41 -24.98 -37.23
C VAL A 508 23.44 -25.62 -36.23
N ALA A 509 22.46 -24.87 -35.73
CA ALA A 509 21.43 -25.38 -34.84
C ALA A 509 20.63 -26.54 -35.45
N GLN A 510 20.28 -26.41 -36.74
CA GLN A 510 19.60 -27.47 -37.47
C GLN A 510 20.50 -28.68 -37.72
N LEU A 511 21.79 -28.51 -38.03
CA LEU A 511 22.72 -29.63 -38.23
C LEU A 511 22.84 -30.50 -36.97
N TYR A 512 22.86 -29.88 -35.79
CA TYR A 512 22.97 -30.58 -34.51
C TYR A 512 21.62 -30.90 -33.85
N GLN A 513 20.50 -30.56 -34.50
CA GLN A 513 19.12 -30.74 -34.02
C GLN A 513 18.94 -30.22 -32.59
N ARG A 514 19.32 -28.97 -32.36
CA ARG A 514 19.33 -28.35 -31.03
C ARG A 514 18.81 -26.93 -31.05
N GLN A 515 18.30 -26.50 -29.89
CA GLN A 515 17.74 -25.18 -29.71
C GLN A 515 18.83 -24.10 -29.71
N VAL A 516 18.51 -22.96 -30.30
CA VAL A 516 19.31 -21.73 -30.20
C VAL A 516 18.38 -20.54 -29.95
N HIS A 517 18.81 -19.64 -29.07
CA HIS A 517 18.15 -18.38 -28.82
C HIS A 517 18.95 -17.24 -29.48
N ILE A 518 18.31 -16.45 -30.34
CA ILE A 518 18.95 -15.32 -31.03
C ILE A 518 18.74 -14.05 -30.20
N CYS A 519 19.85 -13.45 -29.77
CA CYS A 519 19.82 -12.23 -28.97
C CYS A 519 19.42 -11.00 -29.82
N HIS A 520 18.80 -10.02 -29.16
CA HIS A 520 18.54 -8.64 -29.63
C HIS A 520 18.29 -8.51 -31.15
N VAL A 521 17.27 -9.20 -31.67
CA VAL A 521 16.87 -9.10 -33.07
C VAL A 521 16.46 -7.67 -33.37
N ALA A 522 17.07 -7.06 -34.39
CA ALA A 522 16.98 -5.61 -34.61
C ALA A 522 16.49 -5.23 -36.01
N ARG A 523 16.54 -6.16 -36.97
CA ARG A 523 16.26 -5.86 -38.39
C ARG A 523 15.11 -6.69 -38.95
N LYS A 524 14.46 -6.12 -39.97
CA LYS A 524 13.42 -6.77 -40.76
C LYS A 524 13.90 -8.10 -41.37
N GLU A 525 15.11 -8.13 -41.91
CA GLU A 525 15.67 -9.35 -42.50
C GLU A 525 15.87 -10.47 -41.46
N GLU A 526 16.25 -10.10 -40.23
CA GLU A 526 16.52 -11.05 -39.14
C GLU A 526 15.22 -11.65 -38.62
N ILE A 527 14.20 -10.83 -38.34
CA ILE A 527 12.91 -11.33 -37.81
C ILE A 527 12.14 -12.16 -38.84
N LEU A 528 12.19 -11.78 -40.13
CA LEU A 528 11.55 -12.55 -41.20
C LEU A 528 12.26 -13.89 -41.43
N LEU A 529 13.58 -13.94 -41.28
CA LEU A 529 14.33 -15.19 -41.34
C LEU A 529 13.97 -16.13 -40.17
N ILE A 530 13.88 -15.59 -38.96
CA ILE A 530 13.47 -16.35 -37.77
C ILE A 530 12.03 -16.86 -37.92
N ARG A 531 11.12 -16.02 -38.41
CA ARG A 531 9.73 -16.43 -38.76
C ARG A 531 9.74 -17.63 -39.72
N ALA A 532 10.50 -17.53 -40.81
CA ALA A 532 10.60 -18.62 -41.79
C ALA A 532 11.21 -19.90 -41.18
N ALA A 533 12.20 -19.75 -40.30
CA ALA A 533 12.82 -20.87 -39.59
C ALA A 533 11.82 -21.56 -38.64
N LYS A 534 11.07 -20.79 -37.84
CA LYS A 534 10.00 -21.32 -36.97
C LYS A 534 8.92 -22.05 -37.76
N GLN A 535 8.48 -21.48 -38.88
CA GLN A 535 7.49 -22.11 -39.77
C GLN A 535 7.97 -23.44 -40.36
N LYS A 536 9.28 -23.60 -40.55
CA LYS A 536 9.91 -24.85 -41.01
C LYS A 536 10.26 -25.82 -39.87
N GLY A 537 9.87 -25.51 -38.63
CA GLY A 537 10.13 -26.36 -37.47
C GLY A 537 11.57 -26.32 -36.95
N VAL A 538 12.38 -25.34 -37.38
CA VAL A 538 13.70 -25.11 -36.76
C VAL A 538 13.49 -24.67 -35.33
N GLN A 539 14.20 -25.30 -34.39
CA GLN A 539 14.04 -24.99 -32.96
C GLN A 539 14.80 -23.70 -32.60
N VAL A 540 14.19 -22.55 -32.88
CA VAL A 540 14.74 -21.22 -32.59
C VAL A 540 13.79 -20.42 -31.71
N THR A 541 14.35 -19.69 -30.76
CA THR A 541 13.68 -18.58 -30.09
C THR A 541 14.47 -17.28 -30.27
N CYS A 542 13.86 -16.13 -30.01
CA CYS A 542 14.55 -14.85 -30.05
C CYS A 542 14.04 -13.84 -29.03
N GLU A 543 14.90 -12.87 -28.74
CA GLU A 543 14.55 -11.68 -27.96
C GLU A 543 14.70 -10.41 -28.79
N VAL A 544 13.98 -9.37 -28.40
CA VAL A 544 14.11 -8.01 -28.95
C VAL A 544 14.31 -7.02 -27.81
N SER A 545 15.23 -6.07 -28.01
CA SER A 545 15.52 -5.04 -27.02
C SER A 545 14.61 -3.81 -27.17
N PRO A 546 14.21 -3.13 -26.08
CA PRO A 546 13.33 -1.97 -26.17
C PRO A 546 13.85 -0.87 -27.10
N HIS A 547 15.16 -0.63 -27.15
CA HIS A 547 15.72 0.39 -28.04
C HIS A 547 15.51 0.07 -29.53
N HIS A 548 15.35 -1.19 -29.94
CA HIS A 548 15.02 -1.53 -31.33
C HIS A 548 13.51 -1.42 -31.63
N LEU A 549 12.66 -1.39 -30.59
CA LEU A 549 11.21 -1.19 -30.74
C LEU A 549 10.80 0.29 -30.69
N PHE A 550 11.55 1.11 -29.95
CA PHE A 550 11.19 2.49 -29.64
C PHE A 550 12.11 3.54 -30.24
N LEU A 551 13.33 3.17 -30.67
CA LEU A 551 14.27 4.05 -31.36
C LEU A 551 14.61 3.50 -32.76
N CYS A 552 15.08 4.38 -33.63
CA CYS A 552 15.52 4.11 -34.99
C CYS A 552 16.67 5.06 -35.38
N GLU A 553 17.17 4.94 -36.62
CA GLU A 553 18.25 5.79 -37.13
C GLU A 553 17.94 7.31 -37.07
N ASP A 554 16.67 7.70 -37.13
CA ASP A 554 16.26 9.11 -37.05
C ASP A 554 16.60 9.73 -35.68
N ASP A 555 16.59 8.92 -34.61
CA ASP A 555 16.83 9.36 -33.24
C ASP A 555 18.33 9.58 -32.96
N VAL A 556 19.22 9.13 -33.85
CA VAL A 556 20.68 9.29 -33.72
C VAL A 556 21.08 10.77 -33.67
N VAL A 557 20.32 11.64 -34.35
CA VAL A 557 20.57 13.09 -34.36
C VAL A 557 20.39 13.69 -32.97
N GLU A 558 19.37 13.26 -32.24
CA GLU A 558 19.07 13.75 -30.88
C GLU A 558 19.96 13.11 -29.82
N ILE A 559 20.21 11.79 -29.93
CA ILE A 559 21.06 11.04 -28.99
C ILE A 559 22.54 11.45 -29.14
N GLY A 560 22.96 11.75 -30.37
CA GLY A 560 24.33 12.02 -30.77
C GLY A 560 25.07 10.76 -31.26
N PRO A 561 25.88 10.86 -32.33
CA PRO A 561 26.39 9.68 -33.07
C PRO A 561 27.31 8.75 -32.26
N GLY A 562 28.05 9.28 -31.27
CA GLY A 562 28.86 8.47 -30.37
C GLY A 562 28.03 7.74 -29.31
N ARG A 563 27.09 8.48 -28.69
CA ARG A 563 26.19 7.92 -27.69
C ARG A 563 25.26 6.89 -28.31
N ALA A 564 24.80 7.10 -29.54
CA ALA A 564 23.97 6.16 -30.28
C ALA A 564 24.68 4.87 -30.72
N GLN A 565 25.99 4.70 -30.50
CA GLN A 565 26.66 3.43 -30.80
C GLN A 565 26.05 2.29 -29.96
N VAL A 566 25.49 1.30 -30.64
CA VAL A 566 24.94 0.07 -30.06
C VAL A 566 25.14 -1.07 -31.07
N ARG A 567 25.16 -2.32 -30.59
CA ARG A 567 25.26 -3.52 -31.44
C ARG A 567 24.20 -4.52 -30.99
N PRO A 568 23.20 -4.85 -31.84
CA PRO A 568 23.04 -4.38 -33.22
C PRO A 568 22.73 -2.89 -33.30
N ALA A 569 23.24 -2.22 -34.33
CA ALA A 569 22.98 -0.78 -34.55
C ALA A 569 21.47 -0.52 -34.68
N LEU A 570 21.02 0.69 -34.29
CA LEU A 570 19.64 1.13 -34.50
C LEU A 570 19.25 0.93 -35.97
N GLY A 571 18.09 0.33 -36.18
CA GLY A 571 17.57 0.05 -37.52
C GLY A 571 16.80 1.22 -38.11
N THR A 572 16.37 1.07 -39.34
CA THR A 572 15.48 2.03 -40.02
C THR A 572 14.07 1.99 -39.40
N LYS A 573 13.22 2.95 -39.74
CA LYS A 573 11.78 2.88 -39.39
C LYS A 573 11.10 1.63 -39.95
N GLU A 574 11.55 1.12 -41.10
CA GLU A 574 11.03 -0.12 -41.68
C GLU A 574 11.42 -1.34 -40.85
N ASP A 575 12.64 -1.36 -40.28
CA ASP A 575 13.08 -2.40 -39.35
C ASP A 575 12.24 -2.37 -38.07
N GLN A 576 12.07 -1.19 -37.48
CA GLN A 576 11.26 -1.00 -36.29
C GLN A 576 9.81 -1.45 -36.52
N ALA A 577 9.19 -1.03 -37.64
CA ALA A 577 7.83 -1.44 -38.01
C ALA A 577 7.74 -2.96 -38.20
N ALA A 578 8.73 -3.58 -38.86
CA ALA A 578 8.75 -5.02 -39.04
C ALA A 578 8.80 -5.79 -37.71
N LEU A 579 9.54 -5.31 -36.70
CA LEU A 579 9.54 -5.93 -35.38
C LEU A 579 8.15 -5.88 -34.72
N TRP A 580 7.46 -4.73 -34.82
CA TRP A 580 6.10 -4.58 -34.31
C TRP A 580 5.08 -5.47 -35.07
N ASP A 581 5.17 -5.54 -36.39
CA ASP A 581 4.31 -6.39 -37.25
C ASP A 581 4.56 -7.90 -37.05
N ASN A 582 5.64 -8.25 -36.36
CA ASN A 582 6.08 -9.63 -36.11
C ASN A 582 6.13 -9.93 -34.60
N MET A 583 5.34 -9.22 -33.78
CA MET A 583 5.36 -9.39 -32.33
C MET A 583 5.08 -10.84 -31.90
N ASP A 584 4.26 -11.58 -32.65
CA ASP A 584 3.97 -13.01 -32.46
C ASP A 584 5.21 -13.92 -32.57
N ILE A 585 6.23 -13.49 -33.30
CA ILE A 585 7.49 -14.20 -33.50
C ILE A 585 8.48 -13.94 -32.35
N ILE A 586 8.37 -12.80 -31.66
CA ILE A 586 9.28 -12.42 -30.57
C ILE A 586 8.94 -13.21 -29.31
N ASP A 587 9.89 -13.99 -28.79
CA ASP A 587 9.64 -14.82 -27.59
C ASP A 587 9.93 -14.07 -26.29
N CYS A 588 10.93 -13.20 -26.27
CA CYS A 588 11.33 -12.46 -25.07
C CYS A 588 11.54 -10.98 -25.36
N PHE A 589 11.31 -10.16 -24.34
CA PHE A 589 11.94 -8.84 -24.26
C PHE A 589 13.13 -8.95 -23.30
N ALA A 590 14.25 -8.34 -23.66
CA ALA A 590 15.43 -8.27 -22.81
C ALA A 590 16.07 -6.91 -23.01
N THR A 591 16.62 -6.31 -21.96
CA THR A 591 17.10 -4.91 -22.11
C THR A 591 18.32 -4.77 -22.99
N ASP A 592 19.12 -5.85 -23.09
CA ASP A 592 20.53 -5.76 -23.48
C ASP A 592 21.20 -4.62 -22.71
N HIS A 593 20.96 -4.57 -21.39
CA HIS A 593 21.48 -3.50 -20.55
C HIS A 593 23.00 -3.55 -20.57
N ALA A 594 23.58 -2.64 -21.34
CA ALA A 594 24.99 -2.53 -21.64
C ALA A 594 25.50 -1.17 -21.15
N PRO A 595 25.66 -0.99 -19.84
CA PRO A 595 25.98 0.28 -19.21
C PRO A 595 27.42 0.70 -19.55
N HIS A 596 27.56 1.99 -19.85
CA HIS A 596 28.79 2.69 -20.17
C HIS A 596 28.66 4.12 -19.66
N SER A 597 29.75 4.67 -19.11
CA SER A 597 29.73 6.05 -18.61
C SER A 597 29.53 7.04 -19.77
N VAL A 598 29.06 8.23 -19.44
CA VAL A 598 28.88 9.31 -20.41
C VAL A 598 30.19 9.64 -21.12
N GLU A 599 31.31 9.64 -20.39
CA GLU A 599 32.65 9.94 -20.90
C GLU A 599 33.08 8.91 -21.94
N GLU A 600 32.85 7.62 -21.68
CA GLU A 600 33.18 6.55 -22.64
C GLU A 600 32.35 6.68 -23.92
N LYS A 601 31.06 6.97 -23.78
CA LYS A 601 30.13 7.12 -24.92
C LYS A 601 30.34 8.41 -25.72
N SER A 602 31.06 9.37 -25.15
CA SER A 602 31.49 10.61 -25.81
C SER A 602 32.96 10.58 -26.25
N SER A 603 33.66 9.45 -26.11
CA SER A 603 35.06 9.29 -26.52
C SER A 603 35.24 9.18 -28.04
N SER A 604 36.50 9.18 -28.50
CA SER A 604 36.85 9.01 -29.91
C SER A 604 36.51 7.62 -30.47
N ASN A 605 36.41 6.60 -29.62
CA ASN A 605 36.00 5.24 -29.99
C ASN A 605 34.92 4.75 -29.01
N PRO A 606 33.68 5.25 -29.14
CA PRO A 606 32.65 5.03 -28.14
C PRO A 606 32.16 3.57 -28.17
N PRO A 607 32.12 2.89 -27.00
CA PRO A 607 31.71 1.49 -26.94
C PRO A 607 30.22 1.32 -27.25
N PRO A 608 29.81 0.19 -27.87
CA PRO A 608 28.41 -0.07 -28.15
C PRO A 608 27.66 -0.49 -26.88
N GLY A 609 26.46 0.06 -26.69
CA GLY A 609 25.55 -0.37 -25.61
C GLY A 609 24.71 0.74 -25.00
N PHE A 610 23.53 0.38 -24.51
CA PHE A 610 22.61 1.28 -23.82
C PHE A 610 22.23 0.75 -22.43
N PRO A 611 22.12 1.62 -21.41
CA PRO A 611 21.47 1.24 -20.16
C PRO A 611 19.94 1.19 -20.34
N GLY A 612 19.32 0.01 -20.16
CA GLY A 612 17.86 -0.17 -20.35
C GLY A 612 17.02 -0.68 -19.17
N LEU A 613 17.62 -1.15 -18.07
CA LEU A 613 16.89 -1.79 -16.96
C LEU A 613 15.74 -0.94 -16.39
N GLU A 614 16.00 0.33 -16.11
CA GLU A 614 15.00 1.22 -15.49
C GLU A 614 13.95 1.77 -16.49
N THR A 615 14.17 1.62 -17.81
CA THR A 615 13.30 2.20 -18.85
C THR A 615 12.48 1.18 -19.63
N MET A 616 12.84 -0.12 -19.60
CA MET A 616 12.13 -1.16 -20.35
C MET A 616 10.65 -1.23 -20.02
N LEU A 617 10.30 -1.40 -18.74
CA LEU A 617 8.92 -1.60 -18.35
C LEU A 617 8.05 -0.35 -18.59
N PRO A 618 8.49 0.88 -18.24
CA PRO A 618 7.74 2.10 -18.60
C PRO A 618 7.45 2.23 -20.10
N LEU A 619 8.42 1.94 -20.97
CA LEU A 619 8.22 1.98 -22.43
C LEU A 619 7.18 0.94 -22.89
N LEU A 620 7.28 -0.29 -22.38
CA LEU A 620 6.35 -1.36 -22.73
C LEU A 620 4.94 -1.14 -22.18
N LEU A 621 4.79 -0.59 -20.96
CA LEU A 621 3.49 -0.20 -20.40
C LEU A 621 2.85 0.96 -21.18
N THR A 622 3.67 1.85 -21.75
CA THR A 622 3.19 2.89 -22.66
C THR A 622 2.60 2.24 -23.91
N ALA A 623 3.29 1.28 -24.51
CA ALA A 623 2.77 0.52 -25.66
C ALA A 623 1.50 -0.29 -25.32
N VAL A 624 1.34 -0.76 -24.07
CA VAL A 624 0.09 -1.35 -23.59
C VAL A 624 -1.03 -0.31 -23.52
N SER A 625 -0.74 0.87 -22.97
CA SER A 625 -1.69 1.98 -22.87
C SER A 625 -2.14 2.49 -24.24
N ASP A 626 -1.23 2.47 -25.23
CA ASP A 626 -1.49 2.83 -26.62
C ASP A 626 -2.21 1.72 -27.42
N GLY A 627 -2.51 0.57 -26.79
CA GLY A 627 -3.18 -0.56 -27.44
C GLY A 627 -2.31 -1.35 -28.43
N ARG A 628 -0.98 -1.14 -28.42
CA ARG A 628 -0.02 -1.85 -29.28
C ARG A 628 0.39 -3.21 -28.69
N LEU A 629 0.25 -3.38 -27.38
CA LEU A 629 0.48 -4.62 -26.63
C LEU A 629 -0.66 -4.86 -25.64
N THR A 630 -0.82 -6.10 -25.21
CA THR A 630 -1.62 -6.45 -24.04
C THR A 630 -0.72 -6.67 -22.81
N LEU A 631 -1.28 -6.62 -21.60
CA LEU A 631 -0.54 -7.04 -20.40
C LEU A 631 -0.11 -8.51 -20.47
N ASP A 632 -0.93 -9.36 -21.08
CA ASP A 632 -0.60 -10.78 -21.29
C ASP A 632 0.59 -10.94 -22.23
N ASP A 633 0.70 -10.11 -23.28
CA ASP A 633 1.87 -10.10 -24.16
C ASP A 633 3.16 -9.76 -23.42
N LEU A 634 3.07 -8.84 -22.45
CA LEU A 634 4.17 -8.43 -21.58
C LEU A 634 4.55 -9.57 -20.63
N ILE A 635 3.59 -10.15 -19.91
CA ILE A 635 3.81 -11.29 -19.00
C ILE A 635 4.41 -12.48 -19.76
N LYS A 636 3.90 -12.78 -20.95
CA LYS A 636 4.41 -13.86 -21.79
C LYS A 636 5.90 -13.67 -22.12
N ARG A 637 6.31 -12.45 -22.48
CA ARG A 637 7.67 -12.14 -22.98
C ARG A 637 8.68 -11.74 -21.90
N LEU A 638 8.22 -11.29 -20.73
CA LEU A 638 9.06 -10.92 -19.60
C LEU A 638 8.98 -11.89 -18.41
N TYR A 639 8.16 -12.94 -18.48
CA TYR A 639 8.07 -13.92 -17.41
C TYR A 639 7.94 -15.36 -17.93
N GLU A 640 6.87 -15.70 -18.65
CA GLU A 640 6.58 -17.10 -18.98
C GLU A 640 7.61 -17.71 -19.94
N ASN A 641 7.89 -17.04 -21.06
CA ASN A 641 8.86 -17.49 -22.04
C ASN A 641 10.30 -17.49 -21.50
N PRO A 642 10.79 -16.42 -20.83
CA PRO A 642 12.08 -16.46 -20.15
C PRO A 642 12.22 -17.68 -19.22
N ARG A 643 11.22 -17.96 -18.38
CA ARG A 643 11.27 -19.13 -17.49
C ARG A 643 11.34 -20.44 -18.24
N ARG A 644 10.53 -20.60 -19.29
CA ARG A 644 10.49 -21.84 -20.09
C ARG A 644 11.76 -22.05 -20.92
N ILE A 645 12.29 -21.00 -21.55
CA ILE A 645 13.45 -21.08 -22.45
C ILE A 645 14.73 -21.35 -21.65
N PHE A 646 14.86 -20.72 -20.47
CA PHE A 646 16.07 -20.77 -19.65
C PHE A 646 15.96 -21.72 -18.44
N ASN A 647 14.87 -22.47 -18.32
CA ASN A 647 14.58 -23.37 -17.20
C ASN A 647 14.69 -22.67 -15.82
N LEU A 648 14.19 -21.45 -15.70
CA LEU A 648 14.31 -20.63 -14.49
C LEU A 648 13.19 -20.96 -13.47
N PRO A 649 13.53 -21.06 -12.17
CA PRO A 649 12.57 -21.39 -11.12
C PRO A 649 11.54 -20.28 -10.92
N ALA A 650 10.40 -20.64 -10.30
CA ALA A 650 9.47 -19.62 -9.81
C ALA A 650 10.06 -18.94 -8.58
N GLN A 651 9.84 -17.63 -8.45
CA GLN A 651 10.16 -16.89 -7.23
C GLN A 651 8.90 -16.86 -6.36
N GLU A 652 8.89 -17.63 -5.25
CA GLU A 652 7.76 -17.65 -4.31
C GLU A 652 7.49 -16.25 -3.76
N ASN A 653 6.21 -15.90 -3.51
CA ASN A 653 5.80 -14.61 -2.93
C ASN A 653 6.44 -13.37 -3.57
N THR A 654 6.67 -13.42 -4.89
CA THR A 654 7.30 -12.33 -5.65
C THR A 654 6.31 -11.73 -6.64
N TYR A 655 6.22 -10.41 -6.67
CA TYR A 655 5.34 -9.67 -7.58
C TYR A 655 5.76 -8.21 -7.71
N VAL A 656 5.24 -7.56 -8.75
CA VAL A 656 5.47 -6.14 -9.05
C VAL A 656 4.13 -5.44 -9.12
N GLU A 657 4.01 -4.29 -8.47
CA GLU A 657 2.84 -3.41 -8.60
C GLU A 657 3.22 -2.21 -9.46
N VAL A 658 2.41 -1.99 -10.49
CA VAL A 658 2.56 -0.89 -11.44
C VAL A 658 1.31 -0.02 -11.43
N ASP A 659 1.52 1.28 -11.49
CA ASP A 659 0.47 2.28 -11.74
C ASP A 659 0.42 2.53 -13.23
N LEU A 660 -0.67 2.14 -13.89
CA LEU A 660 -0.84 2.27 -15.35
C LEU A 660 -1.28 3.67 -15.78
N GLU A 661 -1.71 4.51 -14.85
CA GLU A 661 -2.29 5.83 -15.18
C GLU A 661 -1.25 6.93 -15.09
N GLN A 662 -0.17 6.72 -14.31
CA GLN A 662 0.87 7.73 -14.16
C GLN A 662 1.63 8.01 -15.46
N GLU A 663 1.50 9.24 -15.92
CA GLU A 663 2.31 9.81 -17.01
C GLU A 663 3.52 10.56 -16.45
N TRP A 664 4.66 10.38 -17.10
CA TRP A 664 5.91 11.06 -16.75
C TRP A 664 6.86 11.10 -17.96
N GLU A 665 7.91 11.92 -17.87
CA GLU A 665 8.94 12.05 -18.90
C GLU A 665 10.23 11.38 -18.42
N ILE A 666 10.85 10.57 -19.28
CA ILE A 666 12.12 9.91 -18.96
C ILE A 666 13.21 10.99 -18.79
N PRO A 667 13.86 11.09 -17.61
CA PRO A 667 14.86 12.10 -17.33
C PRO A 667 16.16 11.85 -18.10
N ALA A 668 17.08 12.81 -18.07
CA ALA A 668 18.38 12.67 -18.73
C ALA A 668 19.22 11.50 -18.19
N ALA A 669 19.01 11.09 -16.93
CA ALA A 669 19.67 9.97 -16.29
C ALA A 669 18.71 9.28 -15.33
N MET A 670 18.70 7.95 -15.35
CA MET A 670 17.95 7.14 -14.39
C MET A 670 18.71 7.06 -13.05
N GLN A 671 18.01 6.68 -11.99
CA GLN A 671 18.48 6.86 -10.62
C GLN A 671 19.60 5.88 -10.26
N PHE A 672 19.43 4.61 -10.60
CA PHE A 672 20.23 3.52 -10.03
C PHE A 672 21.42 3.12 -10.89
N THR A 673 21.28 3.08 -12.21
CA THR A 673 22.41 2.77 -13.10
C THR A 673 23.56 3.77 -12.89
N LYS A 674 24.80 3.26 -12.89
CA LYS A 674 26.02 4.08 -12.85
C LYS A 674 26.36 4.71 -14.20
N SER A 675 25.68 4.32 -15.29
CA SER A 675 25.88 4.96 -16.59
C SER A 675 25.61 6.47 -16.52
N LYS A 676 24.63 6.90 -15.72
CA LYS A 676 24.20 8.30 -15.56
C LYS A 676 23.78 8.98 -16.88
N TRP A 677 23.20 8.20 -17.80
CA TRP A 677 22.47 8.69 -18.95
C TRP A 677 21.49 7.63 -19.45
N THR A 678 20.61 7.99 -20.39
CA THR A 678 19.71 7.08 -21.11
C THR A 678 19.49 7.57 -22.54
N PRO A 679 19.38 6.69 -23.55
CA PRO A 679 19.04 7.11 -24.92
C PRO A 679 17.58 7.54 -25.06
N PHE A 680 16.72 7.27 -24.07
CA PHE A 680 15.28 7.54 -24.09
C PHE A 680 14.90 8.87 -23.43
N LYS A 681 15.88 9.74 -23.14
CA LYS A 681 15.64 11.05 -22.50
C LYS A 681 14.56 11.82 -23.28
N GLY A 682 13.60 12.40 -22.56
CA GLY A 682 12.57 13.26 -23.15
C GLY A 682 11.34 12.52 -23.69
N MET A 683 11.37 11.19 -23.75
CA MET A 683 10.21 10.40 -24.12
C MET A 683 9.17 10.45 -23.01
N LYS A 684 7.92 10.76 -23.37
CA LYS A 684 6.77 10.64 -22.48
C LYS A 684 6.35 9.19 -22.39
N VAL A 685 6.18 8.70 -21.17
CA VAL A 685 5.76 7.33 -20.87
C VAL A 685 4.57 7.33 -19.93
N LYS A 686 3.76 6.28 -20.04
CA LYS A 686 2.59 6.02 -19.21
C LYS A 686 2.72 4.64 -18.57
N GLY A 687 2.71 4.63 -17.25
CA GLY A 687 3.07 3.45 -16.47
C GLY A 687 4.29 3.69 -15.59
N LYS A 688 4.19 3.40 -14.28
CA LYS A 688 5.32 3.46 -13.35
C LYS A 688 5.33 2.30 -12.37
N VAL A 689 6.52 1.76 -12.10
CA VAL A 689 6.73 0.79 -11.02
C VAL A 689 6.52 1.49 -9.68
N ARG A 690 5.61 0.97 -8.86
CA ARG A 690 5.31 1.49 -7.52
C ARG A 690 5.98 0.67 -6.44
N ARG A 691 5.86 -0.65 -6.55
CA ARG A 691 6.38 -1.58 -5.55
C ARG A 691 6.89 -2.85 -6.19
N VAL A 692 7.99 -3.38 -5.66
CA VAL A 692 8.45 -4.74 -5.97
C VAL A 692 8.56 -5.49 -4.66
N VAL A 693 7.90 -6.64 -4.59
CA VAL A 693 8.07 -7.61 -3.50
C VAL A 693 8.84 -8.79 -4.05
N LEU A 694 9.93 -9.15 -3.38
CA LEU A 694 10.79 -10.27 -3.72
C LEU A 694 10.81 -11.25 -2.54
N ARG A 695 10.24 -12.44 -2.73
CA ARG A 695 10.19 -13.51 -1.72
C ARG A 695 9.59 -13.06 -0.39
N GLY A 696 8.50 -12.29 -0.47
CA GLY A 696 7.77 -11.75 0.69
C GLY A 696 8.31 -10.44 1.25
N GLU A 697 9.51 -10.02 0.87
CA GLU A 697 10.14 -8.78 1.33
C GLU A 697 9.92 -7.63 0.34
N VAL A 698 9.63 -6.42 0.82
CA VAL A 698 9.53 -5.24 -0.05
C VAL A 698 10.93 -4.85 -0.51
N ALA A 699 11.23 -5.08 -1.79
CA ALA A 699 12.54 -4.84 -2.40
C ALA A 699 12.69 -3.42 -2.95
N TYR A 700 11.61 -2.86 -3.48
CA TYR A 700 11.55 -1.50 -4.01
C TYR A 700 10.20 -0.87 -3.69
N ILE A 701 10.20 0.42 -3.35
CA ILE A 701 8.99 1.24 -3.24
C ILE A 701 9.29 2.69 -3.63
N ASP A 702 8.47 3.27 -4.52
CA ASP A 702 8.45 4.70 -4.90
C ASP A 702 9.83 5.39 -4.97
N GLY A 703 10.76 4.82 -5.76
CA GLY A 703 12.09 5.40 -5.99
C GLY A 703 13.16 5.00 -4.98
N GLN A 704 12.88 4.07 -4.08
CA GLN A 704 13.86 3.55 -3.12
C GLN A 704 13.98 2.03 -3.20
N VAL A 705 15.20 1.53 -3.33
CA VAL A 705 15.52 0.11 -3.16
C VAL A 705 15.82 -0.15 -1.67
N LEU A 706 15.09 -1.08 -1.07
CA LEU A 706 15.12 -1.36 0.37
C LEU A 706 15.93 -2.61 0.73
N VAL A 707 16.10 -3.54 -0.21
CA VAL A 707 16.86 -4.78 0.02
C VAL A 707 18.37 -4.55 -0.06
N ALA A 708 19.08 -5.16 0.88
CA ALA A 708 20.54 -5.20 0.89
C ALA A 708 21.09 -6.21 -0.14
N PRO A 709 22.35 -6.07 -0.59
CA PRO A 709 23.03 -6.97 -1.54
C PRO A 709 23.19 -8.47 -1.16
N VAL A 710 22.72 -8.92 0.01
CA VAL A 710 23.07 -10.24 0.59
C VAL A 710 21.87 -11.19 0.68
N THR A 711 20.66 -10.74 0.32
CA THR A 711 19.42 -11.48 0.61
C THR A 711 19.10 -12.60 -0.39
N VAL A 712 19.92 -12.82 -1.42
CA VAL A 712 19.55 -13.49 -2.68
C VAL A 712 19.92 -14.98 -2.76
N LYS A 713 19.07 -15.82 -3.40
CA LYS A 713 19.38 -17.24 -3.67
C LYS A 713 19.84 -17.43 -5.13
N THR A 714 20.84 -18.30 -5.32
CA THR A 714 21.37 -18.78 -6.61
C THR A 714 20.43 -19.73 -7.31
#